data_AF-A0A8J3QID1-F1
#
_entry.id   AF-A0A8J3QID1-F1
#
_cell.length_a   1.000
_cell.length_b   1.000
_cell.length_c   1.000
_cell.angle_alpha   90.00
_cell.angle_beta   90.00
_cell.angle_gamma   90.00
#
_symmetry.space_group_name_H-M   'P 1'
#
loop_
_entity.id
_entity.type
_entity.pdbx_description
1 polymer ?
#
loop_
_entity_poly.entity_id
_entity_poly.type
_entity_poly.pdbx_seq_one_letter_code
_entity_poly.pdbx_strand_id
1 'polypeptide(L)'
;MDSYLATGSGEVRIAVVFGMGGVGKTSLATEFVYRRQSDLSCAWQVDAHSRESLIQSLAQLASRLGIDEADHHTAATLALVELAHRERWILIYDDASWPADVVDLLPARGSGSIIITSRNPNWHTIAPSIELLPFPADDAVRFLVSSSYDSSDAVSALDVAMRVGHLPLALELIAAYCRTRHVDLESYAAFDQGQKRGAVESAVYRVLLRSFRSLCWRDPVAADLLRLMAFFAENAIPRRLITEYPQLLPVSLRKCSKDPLMLNGAYASLFELSLIRQDTKVSVHIHGLVQAALRQVIEDGTRSWSRRLVSLVKDRFQPLGFWRFETAAGWRPERWHRCATELLAAAFPLADSGSAHWDACAELLPHALVVLSEPTTNRSPIARIDLLFAVGRYLHDRGEYQRAVSCLEECLRIRLATHVDSRVEITRLETNLAMALRAMGRTDQAVDLHGASLRRSALEHGDQDPNTLYASVKLAMALRTRAETRLSAMHQHLSRLVPPAEADLLEPLLNDLRASRTLRSARKIVEILSNRDRDISTSFLEANGAELLQVVDSLETDLLTARSLQENALVGYRGLYGDDHAETLYAANNLSTTMRTIGDMDDAHKLATEVMQRYVRLMGQDHPDTLKARNNLALIVRAMGDLNAAKDLLTYNYECRQRVLGDLHPDTLRSANNVAATLVALGDHSSALSLHQSTLQALTRVLGPNHPDTMISRSTVESLRRSLESGAPG
;
A
#
# COMPACT_ATOMS: atom_id res chain seq x y z
N MET A 1 -34.18 -5.65 -14.74
CA MET A 1 -33.63 -5.92 -13.39
C MET A 1 -34.66 -6.63 -12.52
N ASP A 2 -35.91 -6.17 -12.44
CA ASP A 2 -36.95 -6.85 -11.65
C ASP A 2 -37.13 -8.33 -11.99
N SER A 3 -37.11 -8.71 -13.27
CA SER A 3 -37.20 -10.13 -13.67
C SER A 3 -36.02 -10.99 -13.21
N TYR A 4 -34.83 -10.40 -13.04
CA TYR A 4 -33.60 -11.10 -12.65
C TYR A 4 -33.40 -11.12 -11.13
N LEU A 5 -34.02 -10.18 -10.41
CA LEU A 5 -33.92 -10.03 -8.96
C LEU A 5 -35.25 -10.32 -8.22
N ALA A 6 -36.30 -10.75 -8.93
CA ALA A 6 -37.63 -11.06 -8.37
C ALA A 6 -37.58 -12.22 -7.36
N THR A 7 -38.32 -12.08 -6.27
CA THR A 7 -38.28 -12.91 -5.06
C THR A 7 -38.63 -14.40 -5.30
N GLY A 8 -37.89 -15.26 -4.61
CA GLY A 8 -37.97 -16.72 -4.62
C GLY A 8 -36.95 -17.27 -3.62
N SER A 9 -37.24 -18.40 -2.98
CA SER A 9 -36.59 -18.83 -1.73
C SER A 9 -35.22 -19.50 -1.92
N GLY A 10 -34.20 -19.00 -1.20
CA GLY A 10 -33.02 -19.78 -0.79
C GLY A 10 -31.66 -19.44 -1.43
N GLU A 11 -31.62 -18.69 -2.54
CA GLU A 11 -30.38 -18.37 -3.26
C GLU A 11 -30.17 -16.87 -3.45
N VAL A 12 -28.89 -16.45 -3.39
CA VAL A 12 -28.44 -15.09 -3.66
C VAL A 12 -28.56 -14.83 -5.15
N ARG A 13 -29.32 -13.79 -5.52
CA ARG A 13 -29.49 -13.42 -6.94
C ARG A 13 -28.47 -12.38 -7.35
N ILE A 14 -27.81 -12.61 -8.47
CA ILE A 14 -26.81 -11.70 -9.02
C ILE A 14 -27.28 -11.23 -10.39
N ALA A 15 -27.23 -9.93 -10.63
CA ALA A 15 -27.41 -9.35 -11.95
C ALA A 15 -26.26 -8.40 -12.25
N VAL A 16 -25.69 -8.52 -13.46
CA VAL A 16 -24.63 -7.62 -13.91
C VAL A 16 -25.23 -6.59 -14.85
N VAL A 17 -24.95 -5.31 -14.62
CA VAL A 17 -25.25 -4.22 -15.55
C VAL A 17 -23.94 -3.76 -16.15
N PHE A 18 -23.74 -4.00 -17.44
CA PHE A 18 -22.52 -3.61 -18.14
C PHE A 18 -22.81 -2.61 -19.27
N GLY A 19 -21.80 -1.86 -19.70
CA GLY A 19 -21.94 -0.86 -20.76
C GLY A 19 -20.87 0.21 -20.72
N MET A 20 -20.92 1.15 -21.66
CA MET A 20 -19.92 2.21 -21.81
C MET A 20 -19.83 3.15 -20.59
N GLY A 21 -18.72 3.88 -20.47
CA GLY A 21 -18.59 4.96 -19.48
C GLY A 21 -19.69 6.01 -19.66
N GLY A 22 -20.26 6.51 -18.56
CA GLY A 22 -21.28 7.58 -18.61
C GLY A 22 -22.68 7.15 -19.08
N VAL A 23 -22.90 5.84 -19.32
CA VAL A 23 -24.22 5.29 -19.70
C VAL A 23 -25.22 5.19 -18.53
N GLY A 24 -24.78 5.47 -17.29
CA GLY A 24 -25.66 5.53 -16.12
C GLY A 24 -25.81 4.21 -15.34
N LYS A 25 -24.87 3.26 -15.44
CA LYS A 25 -24.92 1.95 -14.75
C LYS A 25 -25.10 2.09 -13.23
N THR A 26 -24.22 2.86 -12.59
CA THR A 26 -24.29 3.15 -11.15
C THR A 26 -25.62 3.82 -10.79
N SER A 27 -26.05 4.81 -11.58
CA SER A 27 -27.32 5.50 -11.35
C SER A 27 -28.53 4.57 -11.45
N LEU A 28 -28.54 3.64 -12.42
CA LEU A 28 -29.59 2.64 -12.56
C LEU A 28 -29.62 1.67 -11.37
N ALA A 29 -28.45 1.22 -10.91
CA ALA A 29 -28.35 0.35 -9.74
C ALA A 29 -28.84 1.05 -8.47
N THR A 30 -28.42 2.30 -8.23
CA THR A 30 -28.85 3.11 -7.09
C THR A 30 -30.35 3.39 -7.13
N GLU A 31 -30.90 3.78 -8.29
CA GLU A 31 -32.35 4.05 -8.45
C GLU A 31 -33.19 2.78 -8.21
N PHE A 32 -32.72 1.62 -8.68
CA PHE A 32 -33.36 0.34 -8.41
C PHE A 32 -33.45 0.05 -6.91
N VAL A 33 -32.38 0.29 -6.16
CA VAL A 33 -32.36 0.15 -4.71
C VAL A 33 -33.26 1.18 -4.03
N TYR A 34 -33.20 2.43 -4.46
CA TYR A 34 -34.00 3.53 -3.89
C TYR A 34 -35.50 3.25 -3.97
N ARG A 35 -36.00 2.76 -5.11
CA ARG A 35 -37.42 2.40 -5.28
C ARG A 35 -37.89 1.26 -4.37
N ARG A 36 -36.96 0.45 -3.86
CA ARG A 36 -37.25 -0.73 -3.01
C ARG A 36 -36.79 -0.53 -1.57
N GLN A 37 -36.37 0.68 -1.19
CA GLN A 37 -35.79 0.95 0.13
C GLN A 37 -36.73 0.59 1.29
N SER A 38 -38.05 0.66 1.09
CA SER A 38 -39.06 0.27 2.10
C SER A 38 -39.08 -1.24 2.37
N ASP A 39 -38.66 -2.03 1.40
CA ASP A 39 -38.76 -3.49 1.43
C ASP A 39 -37.46 -4.14 1.90
N LEU A 40 -36.36 -3.38 1.87
CA LEU A 40 -35.01 -3.82 2.18
C LEU A 40 -34.68 -3.61 3.66
N SER A 41 -34.02 -4.59 4.27
CA SER A 41 -33.45 -4.48 5.63
C SER A 41 -32.06 -3.83 5.62
N CYS A 42 -31.35 -3.92 4.50
CA CYS A 42 -29.98 -3.43 4.33
C CYS A 42 -29.69 -3.17 2.85
N ALA A 43 -29.02 -2.06 2.57
CA ALA A 43 -28.46 -1.77 1.25
C ALA A 43 -27.05 -1.21 1.44
N TRP A 44 -26.08 -1.72 0.68
CA TRP A 44 -24.70 -1.27 0.75
C TRP A 44 -24.06 -1.21 -0.63
N GLN A 45 -23.31 -0.15 -0.91
CA GLN A 45 -22.54 0.00 -2.13
C GLN A 45 -21.06 -0.32 -1.84
N VAL A 46 -20.56 -1.30 -2.57
CA VAL A 46 -19.19 -1.81 -2.52
C VAL A 46 -18.40 -1.18 -3.66
N ASP A 47 -17.34 -0.45 -3.33
CA ASP A 47 -16.40 0.06 -4.34
C ASP A 47 -15.57 -1.10 -4.90
N ALA A 48 -15.80 -1.49 -6.16
CA ALA A 48 -15.19 -2.65 -6.79
C ALA A 48 -14.20 -2.29 -7.92
N HIS A 49 -13.71 -1.04 -7.99
CA HIS A 49 -12.74 -0.64 -9.04
C HIS A 49 -11.44 -1.47 -9.01
N SER A 50 -11.08 -1.96 -7.82
CA SER A 50 -9.96 -2.86 -7.58
C SER A 50 -10.29 -3.85 -6.47
N ARG A 51 -9.60 -4.99 -6.47
CA ARG A 51 -9.76 -6.03 -5.45
C ARG A 51 -9.54 -5.51 -4.03
N GLU A 52 -8.60 -4.59 -3.87
CA GLU A 52 -8.26 -4.02 -2.57
C GLU A 52 -9.37 -3.10 -2.03
N SER A 53 -9.90 -2.21 -2.87
CA SER A 53 -11.02 -1.33 -2.51
C SER A 53 -12.29 -2.12 -2.24
N LEU A 54 -12.50 -3.22 -2.95
CA LEU A 54 -13.60 -4.16 -2.71
C LEU A 54 -13.50 -4.75 -1.31
N ILE A 55 -12.33 -5.28 -0.93
CA ILE A 55 -12.08 -5.82 0.40
C ILE A 55 -12.27 -4.75 1.48
N GLN A 56 -11.73 -3.54 1.27
CA GLN A 56 -11.85 -2.45 2.22
C GLN A 56 -13.31 -1.99 2.40
N SER A 57 -14.07 -1.89 1.32
CA SER A 57 -15.48 -1.47 1.38
C SER A 57 -16.37 -2.51 2.07
N LEU A 58 -16.09 -3.80 1.88
CA LEU A 58 -16.75 -4.88 2.63
C LEU A 58 -16.32 -4.92 4.09
N ALA A 59 -15.06 -4.61 4.42
CA ALA A 59 -14.61 -4.48 5.80
C ALA A 59 -15.32 -3.32 6.53
N GLN A 60 -15.55 -2.19 5.84
CA GLN A 60 -16.35 -1.09 6.38
C GLN A 60 -17.80 -1.50 6.65
N LEU A 61 -18.39 -2.33 5.77
CA LEU A 61 -19.69 -2.95 6.03
C LEU A 61 -19.65 -3.82 7.29
N ALA A 62 -18.59 -4.63 7.49
CA ALA A 62 -18.41 -5.44 8.70
C ALA A 62 -18.49 -4.58 9.97
N SER A 63 -17.76 -3.45 10.00
CA SER A 63 -17.79 -2.52 11.13
C SER A 63 -19.20 -1.94 11.36
N ARG A 64 -19.95 -1.64 10.29
CA ARG A 64 -21.35 -1.17 10.39
C ARG A 64 -22.32 -2.24 10.88
N LEU A 65 -22.01 -3.50 10.63
CA LEU A 65 -22.76 -4.64 11.14
C LEU A 65 -22.38 -4.99 12.59
N GLY A 66 -21.41 -4.29 13.19
CA GLY A 66 -20.94 -4.50 14.55
C GLY A 66 -19.89 -5.61 14.68
N ILE A 67 -19.23 -5.99 13.59
CA ILE A 67 -18.17 -6.99 13.56
C ILE A 67 -16.83 -6.28 13.82
N ASP A 68 -16.23 -6.56 14.99
CA ASP A 68 -14.90 -6.06 15.37
C ASP A 68 -13.81 -7.05 14.93
N GLU A 69 -13.52 -7.03 13.63
CA GLU A 69 -12.41 -7.76 13.01
C GLU A 69 -11.51 -6.75 12.29
N ALA A 70 -10.19 -6.86 12.46
CA ALA A 70 -9.25 -5.86 11.95
C ALA A 70 -8.50 -6.31 10.69
N ASP A 71 -8.42 -7.61 10.41
CA ASP A 71 -8.00 -8.04 9.07
C ASP A 71 -9.12 -7.72 8.06
N HIS A 72 -8.89 -6.79 7.14
CA HIS A 72 -9.94 -6.34 6.21
C HIS A 72 -10.50 -7.49 5.35
N HIS A 73 -9.69 -8.50 4.99
CA HIS A 73 -10.17 -9.62 4.19
C HIS A 73 -11.09 -10.56 4.99
N THR A 74 -10.71 -10.84 6.24
CA THR A 74 -11.53 -11.61 7.19
C THR A 74 -12.78 -10.84 7.56
N ALA A 75 -12.67 -9.54 7.86
CA ALA A 75 -13.81 -8.66 8.13
C ALA A 75 -14.78 -8.63 6.95
N ALA A 76 -14.26 -8.47 5.71
CA ALA A 76 -15.06 -8.56 4.50
C ALA A 76 -15.78 -9.92 4.39
N THR A 77 -15.07 -11.02 4.61
CA THR A 77 -15.66 -12.37 4.58
C THR A 77 -16.74 -12.54 5.64
N LEU A 78 -16.49 -12.08 6.87
CA LEU A 78 -17.45 -12.13 7.98
C LEU A 78 -18.68 -11.27 7.71
N ALA A 79 -18.53 -10.10 7.08
CA ALA A 79 -19.67 -9.29 6.66
C ALA A 79 -20.57 -10.05 5.67
N LEU A 80 -19.98 -10.77 4.71
CA LEU A 80 -20.74 -11.59 3.76
C LEU A 80 -21.42 -12.78 4.45
N VAL A 81 -20.77 -13.40 5.44
CA VAL A 81 -21.36 -14.47 6.26
C VAL A 81 -22.54 -13.95 7.09
N GLU A 82 -22.39 -12.80 7.73
CA GLU A 82 -23.45 -12.16 8.50
C GLU A 82 -24.65 -11.78 7.62
N LEU A 83 -24.41 -11.31 6.40
CA LEU A 83 -25.47 -11.08 5.41
C LEU A 83 -26.19 -12.37 5.02
N ALA A 84 -25.50 -13.52 4.96
CA ALA A 84 -26.14 -14.80 4.66
C ALA A 84 -27.23 -15.19 5.69
N HIS A 85 -27.12 -14.70 6.93
CA HIS A 85 -28.10 -14.88 7.99
C HIS A 85 -29.24 -13.84 8.00
N ARG A 86 -29.17 -12.84 7.12
CA ARG A 86 -30.17 -11.77 7.00
C ARG A 86 -31.04 -11.98 5.77
N GLU A 87 -32.25 -11.43 5.83
CA GLU A 87 -33.17 -11.42 4.71
C GLU A 87 -33.33 -10.02 4.13
N ARG A 88 -33.66 -9.93 2.83
CA ARG A 88 -34.01 -8.68 2.15
C ARG A 88 -32.88 -7.64 2.15
N TRP A 89 -31.65 -8.08 1.92
CA TRP A 89 -30.50 -7.18 1.72
C TRP A 89 -30.12 -7.07 0.25
N ILE A 90 -29.43 -5.98 -0.10
CA ILE A 90 -28.88 -5.77 -1.43
C ILE A 90 -27.45 -5.20 -1.38
N LEU A 91 -26.56 -5.74 -2.21
CA LEU A 91 -25.21 -5.22 -2.43
C LEU A 91 -25.07 -4.69 -3.86
N ILE A 92 -24.47 -3.51 -4.01
CA ILE A 92 -24.08 -2.96 -5.32
C ILE A 92 -22.55 -3.00 -5.41
N TYR A 93 -21.98 -3.89 -6.21
CA TYR A 93 -20.55 -3.90 -6.53
C TYR A 93 -20.32 -2.94 -7.70
N ASP A 94 -19.80 -1.77 -7.42
CA ASP A 94 -19.72 -0.66 -8.38
C ASP A 94 -18.34 -0.59 -9.08
N ASP A 95 -18.35 -0.44 -10.40
CA ASP A 95 -17.17 -0.39 -11.30
C ASP A 95 -16.25 -1.62 -11.25
N ALA A 96 -16.83 -2.82 -11.08
CA ALA A 96 -16.09 -4.08 -11.10
C ALA A 96 -15.46 -4.34 -12.48
N SER A 97 -14.13 -4.46 -12.55
CA SER A 97 -13.43 -4.64 -13.83
C SER A 97 -13.41 -6.09 -14.34
N TRP A 98 -13.12 -7.06 -13.47
CA TRP A 98 -12.98 -8.47 -13.87
C TRP A 98 -13.72 -9.44 -12.94
N PRO A 99 -14.37 -10.47 -13.52
CA PRO A 99 -14.94 -11.62 -12.82
C PRO A 99 -14.09 -12.16 -11.67
N ALA A 100 -12.81 -12.45 -11.95
CA ALA A 100 -11.92 -13.14 -11.03
C ALA A 100 -11.66 -12.36 -9.72
N ASP A 101 -11.80 -11.04 -9.74
CA ASP A 101 -11.54 -10.19 -8.57
C ASP A 101 -12.69 -10.20 -7.56
N VAL A 102 -13.89 -10.64 -7.98
CA VAL A 102 -15.13 -10.55 -7.19
C VAL A 102 -15.64 -11.92 -6.73
N VAL A 103 -15.41 -12.99 -7.51
CA VAL A 103 -16.07 -14.30 -7.33
C VAL A 103 -15.93 -14.91 -5.93
N ASP A 104 -14.76 -14.79 -5.32
CA ASP A 104 -14.48 -15.32 -3.99
C ASP A 104 -15.03 -14.45 -2.85
N LEU A 105 -15.48 -13.24 -3.18
CA LEU A 105 -16.05 -12.25 -2.27
C LEU A 105 -17.55 -12.02 -2.58
N LEU A 106 -18.22 -13.05 -3.09
CA LEU A 106 -19.68 -13.12 -3.20
C LEU A 106 -20.23 -13.99 -2.05
N PRO A 107 -21.36 -13.59 -1.41
CA PRO A 107 -22.05 -14.44 -0.43
C PRO A 107 -22.49 -15.76 -1.07
N ALA A 108 -22.06 -16.88 -0.50
CA ALA A 108 -22.36 -18.22 -1.03
C ALA A 108 -23.81 -18.67 -0.76
N ARG A 109 -24.50 -18.06 0.20
CA ARG A 109 -25.87 -18.42 0.65
C ARG A 109 -26.62 -17.18 1.12
N GLY A 110 -27.96 -17.24 1.14
CA GLY A 110 -28.82 -16.17 1.66
C GLY A 110 -29.96 -15.83 0.70
N SER A 111 -30.84 -14.91 1.12
CA SER A 111 -32.02 -14.47 0.35
C SER A 111 -31.89 -13.04 -0.21
N GLY A 112 -30.66 -12.52 -0.29
CA GLY A 112 -30.37 -11.19 -0.80
C GLY A 112 -30.08 -11.12 -2.29
N SER A 113 -29.84 -9.89 -2.75
CA SER A 113 -29.59 -9.58 -4.15
C SER A 113 -28.27 -8.83 -4.33
N ILE A 114 -27.64 -9.01 -5.48
CA ILE A 114 -26.38 -8.37 -5.85
C ILE A 114 -26.53 -7.75 -7.22
N ILE A 115 -26.14 -6.49 -7.33
CA ILE A 115 -26.00 -5.79 -8.59
C ILE A 115 -24.52 -5.53 -8.80
N ILE A 116 -23.97 -5.95 -9.94
CA ILE A 116 -22.59 -5.64 -10.33
C ILE A 116 -22.66 -4.63 -11.46
N THR A 117 -22.02 -3.46 -11.32
CA THR A 117 -21.84 -2.53 -12.44
C THR A 117 -20.45 -2.72 -13.04
N SER A 118 -20.34 -2.80 -14.37
CA SER A 118 -19.06 -3.06 -15.03
C SER A 118 -18.93 -2.38 -16.39
N ARG A 119 -17.70 -2.08 -16.82
CA ARG A 119 -17.40 -1.75 -18.23
C ARG A 119 -17.07 -2.99 -19.06
N ASN A 120 -16.74 -4.10 -18.40
CA ASN A 120 -16.39 -5.36 -19.02
C ASN A 120 -17.68 -6.12 -19.38
N PRO A 121 -17.86 -6.59 -20.63
CA PRO A 121 -19.02 -7.39 -21.01
C PRO A 121 -18.92 -8.86 -20.57
N ASN A 122 -17.73 -9.34 -20.16
CA ASN A 122 -17.44 -10.75 -19.94
C ASN A 122 -17.86 -11.26 -18.54
N TRP A 123 -19.12 -11.09 -18.17
CA TRP A 123 -19.67 -11.56 -16.87
C TRP A 123 -20.68 -12.70 -16.98
N HIS A 124 -21.00 -13.14 -18.21
CA HIS A 124 -22.01 -14.15 -18.49
C HIS A 124 -21.76 -15.52 -17.81
N THR A 125 -20.52 -15.78 -17.39
CA THR A 125 -20.14 -17.00 -16.65
C THR A 125 -20.49 -16.93 -15.16
N ILE A 126 -20.68 -15.73 -14.61
CA ILE A 126 -21.00 -15.50 -13.18
C ILE A 126 -22.51 -15.29 -13.01
N ALA A 127 -23.10 -14.44 -13.83
CA ALA A 127 -24.48 -14.00 -13.64
C ALA A 127 -25.12 -13.54 -14.96
N PRO A 128 -26.47 -13.49 -15.02
CA PRO A 128 -27.17 -12.81 -16.10
C PRO A 128 -26.71 -11.36 -16.25
N SER A 129 -26.27 -11.03 -17.46
CA SER A 129 -25.75 -9.70 -17.81
C SER A 129 -26.77 -8.91 -18.60
N ILE A 130 -26.97 -7.66 -18.21
CA ILE A 130 -27.83 -6.68 -18.85
C ILE A 130 -26.91 -5.63 -19.46
N GLU A 131 -26.90 -5.56 -20.79
CA GLU A 131 -26.25 -4.45 -21.48
C GLU A 131 -27.10 -3.19 -21.29
N LEU A 132 -26.54 -2.18 -20.63
CA LEU A 132 -27.14 -0.87 -20.55
C LEU A 132 -26.72 -0.06 -21.77
N LEU A 133 -27.66 0.05 -22.69
CA LEU A 133 -27.54 0.90 -23.87
C LEU A 133 -27.75 2.37 -23.50
N PRO A 134 -27.24 3.33 -24.31
CA PRO A 134 -27.61 4.73 -24.19
C PRO A 134 -29.12 4.94 -24.24
N PHE A 135 -29.60 6.12 -23.82
CA PHE A 135 -31.03 6.39 -23.81
C PHE A 135 -31.65 6.18 -25.20
N PRO A 136 -32.83 5.56 -25.28
CA PRO A 136 -33.65 5.64 -26.49
C PRO A 136 -33.84 7.11 -26.90
N ALA A 137 -33.96 7.35 -28.20
CA ALA A 137 -34.04 8.72 -28.72
C ALA A 137 -35.15 9.55 -28.03
N ASP A 138 -36.33 8.96 -27.86
CA ASP A 138 -37.47 9.61 -27.21
C ASP A 138 -37.19 9.95 -25.74
N ASP A 139 -36.49 9.08 -25.01
CA ASP A 139 -36.15 9.31 -23.60
C ASP A 139 -35.03 10.33 -23.46
N ALA A 140 -34.06 10.35 -24.39
CA ALA A 140 -33.03 11.39 -24.46
C ALA A 140 -33.63 12.78 -24.74
N VAL A 141 -34.60 12.85 -25.65
CA VAL A 141 -35.36 14.07 -25.94
C VAL A 141 -36.15 14.50 -24.72
N ARG A 142 -36.95 13.59 -24.13
CA ARG A 142 -37.72 13.87 -22.91
C ARG A 142 -36.84 14.36 -21.79
N PHE A 143 -35.70 13.72 -21.56
CA PHE A 143 -34.74 14.10 -20.53
C PHE A 143 -34.21 15.52 -20.76
N LEU A 144 -33.78 15.87 -21.98
CA LEU A 144 -33.30 17.22 -22.27
C LEU A 144 -34.40 18.26 -22.10
N VAL A 145 -35.60 17.99 -22.63
CA VAL A 145 -36.76 18.90 -22.57
C VAL A 145 -37.24 19.10 -21.12
N SER A 146 -37.28 18.05 -20.31
CA SER A 146 -37.68 18.13 -18.90
C SER A 146 -36.63 18.78 -18.01
N SER A 147 -35.37 18.78 -18.46
CA SER A 147 -34.24 19.24 -17.67
C SER A 147 -33.71 20.60 -18.14
N SER A 148 -34.18 21.16 -19.25
CA SER A 148 -33.80 22.49 -19.74
C SER A 148 -34.77 23.57 -19.26
N TYR A 149 -34.30 24.83 -19.21
CA TYR A 149 -35.09 25.97 -18.77
C TYR A 149 -36.26 26.30 -19.72
N ASP A 150 -36.08 26.06 -21.01
CA ASP A 150 -37.12 26.23 -22.04
C ASP A 150 -37.45 24.86 -22.65
N SER A 151 -38.72 24.49 -22.64
CA SER A 151 -39.20 23.09 -22.63
C SER A 151 -40.10 22.72 -23.81
N SER A 152 -39.96 23.41 -24.96
CA SER A 152 -40.88 23.22 -26.09
C SER A 152 -40.25 22.73 -27.40
N ASP A 153 -38.91 22.69 -27.53
CA ASP A 153 -38.25 22.30 -28.78
C ASP A 153 -37.69 20.86 -28.76
N ALA A 154 -38.57 19.91 -29.08
CA ALA A 154 -38.20 18.50 -29.24
C ALA A 154 -37.26 18.24 -30.44
N VAL A 155 -37.25 19.13 -31.45
CA VAL A 155 -36.42 18.96 -32.65
C VAL A 155 -34.96 19.25 -32.32
N SER A 156 -34.69 20.39 -31.67
CA SER A 156 -33.33 20.70 -31.20
C SER A 156 -32.84 19.72 -30.14
N ALA A 157 -33.72 19.26 -29.25
CA ALA A 157 -33.39 18.21 -28.28
C ALA A 157 -32.95 16.91 -28.96
N LEU A 158 -33.65 16.48 -30.02
CA LEU A 158 -33.31 15.27 -30.76
C LEU A 158 -31.97 15.41 -31.49
N ASP A 159 -31.76 16.54 -32.16
CA ASP A 159 -30.49 16.84 -32.86
C ASP A 159 -29.30 16.81 -31.89
N VAL A 160 -29.42 17.49 -30.75
CA VAL A 160 -28.38 17.51 -29.71
C VAL A 160 -28.15 16.10 -29.13
N ALA A 161 -29.22 15.35 -28.86
CA ALA A 161 -29.12 13.99 -28.33
C ALA A 161 -28.40 13.03 -29.30
N MET A 162 -28.72 13.10 -30.60
CA MET A 162 -28.04 12.32 -31.63
C MET A 162 -26.55 12.62 -31.69
N ARG A 163 -26.15 13.90 -31.55
CA ARG A 163 -24.73 14.31 -31.63
C ARG A 163 -23.87 13.81 -30.49
N VAL A 164 -24.47 13.50 -29.33
CA VAL A 164 -23.77 12.95 -28.16
C VAL A 164 -23.99 11.45 -27.97
N GLY A 165 -24.61 10.78 -28.95
CA GLY A 165 -24.87 9.34 -28.90
C GLY A 165 -25.84 8.94 -27.79
N HIS A 166 -26.74 9.84 -27.39
CA HIS A 166 -27.76 9.61 -26.37
C HIS A 166 -27.21 9.19 -24.98
N LEU A 167 -25.95 9.53 -24.68
CA LEU A 167 -25.32 9.19 -23.41
C LEU A 167 -25.87 10.04 -22.25
N PRO A 168 -26.44 9.45 -21.19
CA PRO A 168 -27.03 10.18 -20.06
C PRO A 168 -26.13 11.25 -19.46
N LEU A 169 -24.84 10.95 -19.21
CA LEU A 169 -23.90 11.95 -18.70
C LEU A 169 -23.73 13.14 -19.66
N ALA A 170 -23.66 12.91 -20.97
CA ALA A 170 -23.53 13.99 -21.95
C ALA A 170 -24.78 14.87 -21.98
N LEU A 171 -25.95 14.23 -21.95
CA LEU A 171 -27.24 14.91 -21.90
C LEU A 171 -27.38 15.73 -20.62
N GLU A 172 -26.97 15.17 -19.47
CA GLU A 172 -26.98 15.85 -18.18
C GLU A 172 -26.06 17.09 -18.18
N LEU A 173 -24.85 16.96 -18.70
CA LEU A 173 -23.91 18.08 -18.85
C LEU A 173 -24.46 19.18 -19.77
N ILE A 174 -25.14 18.82 -20.86
CA ILE A 174 -25.79 19.79 -21.76
C ILE A 174 -26.95 20.48 -21.05
N ALA A 175 -27.83 19.71 -20.41
CA ALA A 175 -28.98 20.27 -19.71
C ALA A 175 -28.53 21.19 -18.58
N ALA A 176 -27.53 20.79 -17.80
CA ALA A 176 -26.88 21.61 -16.79
C ALA A 176 -26.30 22.90 -17.38
N TYR A 177 -25.54 22.81 -18.48
CA TYR A 177 -25.01 23.98 -19.18
C TYR A 177 -26.12 24.97 -19.59
N CYS A 178 -27.18 24.46 -20.21
CA CYS A 178 -28.31 25.25 -20.71
C CYS A 178 -29.05 25.93 -19.56
N ARG A 179 -29.35 25.20 -18.47
CA ARG A 179 -29.96 25.76 -17.24
C ARG A 179 -29.11 26.87 -16.65
N THR A 180 -27.83 26.59 -16.41
CA THR A 180 -26.91 27.55 -15.77
C THR A 180 -26.70 28.80 -16.64
N ARG A 181 -26.70 28.67 -17.97
CA ARG A 181 -26.51 29.79 -18.90
C ARG A 181 -27.79 30.50 -19.32
N HIS A 182 -28.96 29.97 -18.96
CA HIS A 182 -30.25 30.41 -19.50
C HIS A 182 -30.24 30.45 -21.03
N VAL A 183 -29.67 29.41 -21.65
CA VAL A 183 -29.62 29.23 -23.11
C VAL A 183 -30.56 28.09 -23.48
N ASP A 184 -31.40 28.29 -24.48
CA ASP A 184 -32.28 27.25 -25.01
C ASP A 184 -31.52 26.19 -25.83
N LEU A 185 -32.17 25.06 -26.09
CA LEU A 185 -31.56 23.95 -26.81
C LEU A 185 -31.29 24.30 -28.29
N GLU A 186 -32.11 25.17 -28.89
CA GLU A 186 -31.95 25.63 -30.27
C GLU A 186 -30.65 26.43 -30.43
N SER A 187 -30.45 27.43 -29.58
CA SER A 187 -29.24 28.26 -29.53
C SER A 187 -28.00 27.41 -29.22
N TYR A 188 -28.14 26.42 -28.34
CA TYR A 188 -27.07 25.45 -28.07
C TYR A 188 -26.73 24.63 -29.31
N ALA A 189 -27.73 24.07 -29.99
CA ALA A 189 -27.58 23.24 -31.18
C ALA A 189 -26.93 24.02 -32.34
N ALA A 190 -27.35 25.27 -32.55
CA ALA A 190 -26.81 26.18 -33.56
C ALA A 190 -25.34 26.53 -33.30
N PHE A 191 -25.00 26.78 -32.02
CA PHE A 191 -23.61 27.01 -31.62
C PHE A 191 -22.72 25.77 -31.81
N ASP A 192 -23.29 24.57 -31.65
CA ASP A 192 -22.59 23.29 -31.79
C ASP A 192 -22.33 22.88 -33.26
N GLN A 193 -23.12 23.34 -34.24
CA GLN A 193 -23.00 22.98 -35.67
C GLN A 193 -21.67 23.38 -36.33
N GLY A 194 -20.90 24.31 -35.75
CA GLY A 194 -19.68 24.86 -36.33
C GLY A 194 -18.43 23.97 -36.28
N GLN A 195 -18.47 22.75 -35.71
CA GLN A 195 -17.30 21.88 -35.56
C GLN A 195 -17.59 20.43 -36.01
N LYS A 196 -16.72 19.88 -36.88
CA LYS A 196 -16.92 18.60 -37.59
C LYS A 196 -17.27 17.41 -36.68
N ARG A 197 -18.13 16.52 -37.21
CA ARG A 197 -18.52 15.20 -36.66
C ARG A 197 -17.29 14.30 -36.42
N GLY A 198 -17.18 13.73 -35.23
CA GLY A 198 -16.17 12.73 -34.82
C GLY A 198 -16.75 11.76 -33.78
N ALA A 199 -16.01 10.69 -33.44
CA ALA A 199 -16.42 9.56 -32.59
C ALA A 199 -17.13 9.94 -31.28
N VAL A 200 -18.00 9.09 -30.72
CA VAL A 200 -18.88 9.38 -29.57
C VAL A 200 -18.13 9.87 -28.32
N GLU A 201 -16.93 9.34 -28.03
CA GLU A 201 -16.05 9.84 -26.95
C GLU A 201 -15.66 11.32 -27.14
N SER A 202 -15.54 11.77 -28.38
CA SER A 202 -15.29 13.18 -28.69
C SER A 202 -16.49 14.08 -28.36
N ALA A 203 -17.71 13.54 -28.23
CA ALA A 203 -18.91 14.33 -27.96
C ALA A 203 -19.04 14.71 -26.48
N VAL A 204 -18.89 13.72 -25.57
CA VAL A 204 -18.80 13.97 -24.12
C VAL A 204 -17.65 14.94 -23.83
N TYR A 205 -16.49 14.69 -24.43
CA TYR A 205 -15.31 15.54 -24.35
C TYR A 205 -15.58 16.98 -24.82
N ARG A 206 -16.28 17.18 -25.96
CA ARG A 206 -16.65 18.52 -26.48
C ARG A 206 -17.55 19.27 -25.51
N VAL A 207 -18.58 18.61 -24.97
CA VAL A 207 -19.51 19.22 -24.00
C VAL A 207 -18.77 19.62 -22.73
N LEU A 208 -17.94 18.72 -22.19
CA LEU A 208 -17.10 18.99 -21.01
C LEU A 208 -16.20 20.19 -21.22
N LEU A 209 -15.53 20.28 -22.37
CA LEU A 209 -14.67 21.41 -22.71
C LEU A 209 -15.44 22.74 -22.74
N ARG A 210 -16.70 22.74 -23.17
CA ARG A 210 -17.56 23.94 -23.16
C ARG A 210 -18.00 24.33 -21.76
N SER A 211 -18.46 23.36 -20.97
CA SER A 211 -18.82 23.59 -19.57
C SER A 211 -17.62 24.13 -18.78
N PHE A 212 -16.43 23.58 -19.02
CA PHE A 212 -15.19 24.06 -18.43
C PHE A 212 -14.80 25.48 -18.89
N ARG A 213 -14.89 25.80 -20.19
CA ARG A 213 -14.66 27.17 -20.69
C ARG A 213 -15.64 28.16 -20.07
N SER A 214 -16.90 27.75 -19.95
CA SER A 214 -17.92 28.55 -19.30
C SER A 214 -17.57 28.85 -17.85
N LEU A 215 -17.14 27.82 -17.13
CA LEU A 215 -16.72 27.89 -15.74
C LEU A 215 -15.55 28.85 -15.56
N CYS A 216 -14.54 28.79 -16.43
CA CYS A 216 -13.36 29.67 -16.37
C CYS A 216 -13.71 31.17 -16.34
N TRP A 217 -14.82 31.57 -16.95
CA TRP A 217 -15.26 32.97 -16.98
C TRP A 217 -16.18 33.34 -15.82
N ARG A 218 -17.05 32.42 -15.39
CA ARG A 218 -18.09 32.69 -14.39
C ARG A 218 -17.60 32.46 -12.97
N ASP A 219 -16.87 31.38 -12.77
CA ASP A 219 -16.29 30.99 -11.49
C ASP A 219 -14.87 30.42 -11.72
N PRO A 220 -13.87 31.31 -11.84
CA PRO A 220 -12.49 30.89 -12.05
C PRO A 220 -11.93 30.06 -10.89
N VAL A 221 -12.49 30.20 -9.68
CA VAL A 221 -12.08 29.45 -8.50
C VAL A 221 -12.55 27.99 -8.62
N ALA A 222 -13.80 27.76 -9.03
CA ALA A 222 -14.30 26.43 -9.37
C ALA A 222 -13.50 25.78 -10.51
N ALA A 223 -13.12 26.55 -11.53
CA ALA A 223 -12.29 26.04 -12.62
C ALA A 223 -10.90 25.59 -12.13
N ASP A 224 -10.27 26.38 -11.25
CA ASP A 224 -8.98 26.03 -10.64
C ASP A 224 -9.08 24.82 -9.72
N LEU A 225 -10.18 24.70 -8.98
CA LEU A 225 -10.46 23.53 -8.15
C LEU A 225 -10.58 22.26 -9.01
N LEU A 226 -11.30 22.33 -10.13
CA LEU A 226 -11.41 21.22 -11.08
C LEU A 226 -10.06 20.85 -11.71
N ARG A 227 -9.22 21.84 -12.05
CA ARG A 227 -7.86 21.60 -12.56
C ARG A 227 -6.99 20.85 -11.56
N LEU A 228 -7.06 21.20 -10.27
CA LEU A 228 -6.32 20.50 -9.22
C LEU A 228 -6.82 19.06 -9.07
N MET A 229 -8.13 18.87 -8.99
CA MET A 229 -8.75 17.54 -8.76
C MET A 229 -8.53 16.56 -9.93
N ALA A 230 -8.19 17.04 -11.13
CA ALA A 230 -7.86 16.17 -12.27
C ALA A 230 -6.63 15.27 -12.05
N PHE A 231 -5.73 15.65 -11.13
CA PHE A 231 -4.50 14.92 -10.80
C PHE A 231 -4.68 13.90 -9.67
N PHE A 232 -5.83 13.85 -9.02
CA PHE A 232 -6.14 12.82 -8.03
C PHE A 232 -6.75 11.58 -8.70
N ALA A 233 -6.82 10.45 -7.99
CA ALA A 233 -7.56 9.27 -8.45
C ALA A 233 -9.08 9.52 -8.60
N GLU A 234 -9.79 8.60 -9.25
CA GLU A 234 -11.27 8.64 -9.42
C GLU A 234 -12.03 8.40 -8.09
N ASN A 235 -11.31 8.06 -7.01
CA ASN A 235 -11.84 7.89 -5.66
C ASN A 235 -12.31 9.21 -5.03
N ALA A 236 -12.97 9.09 -3.87
CA ALA A 236 -13.43 10.19 -3.05
C ALA A 236 -12.25 11.10 -2.63
N ILE A 237 -12.19 12.32 -3.18
CA ILE A 237 -11.14 13.29 -2.86
C ILE A 237 -11.49 13.97 -1.53
N PRO A 238 -10.63 13.88 -0.50
CA PRO A 238 -10.91 14.49 0.80
C PRO A 238 -10.83 16.02 0.69
N ARG A 239 -11.90 16.73 1.09
CA ARG A 239 -11.94 18.20 1.04
C ARG A 239 -10.87 18.83 1.93
N ARG A 240 -10.40 18.09 2.95
CA ARG A 240 -9.30 18.49 3.85
C ARG A 240 -8.00 18.81 3.13
N LEU A 241 -7.71 18.16 2.00
CA LEU A 241 -6.55 18.47 1.15
C LEU A 241 -6.55 19.94 0.70
N ILE A 242 -7.72 20.56 0.57
CA ILE A 242 -7.85 21.95 0.14
C ILE A 242 -7.94 22.89 1.35
N THR A 243 -8.50 22.48 2.47
CA THR A 243 -8.72 23.37 3.62
C THR A 243 -7.54 23.43 4.59
N GLU A 244 -6.79 22.35 4.78
CA GLU A 244 -5.74 22.26 5.81
C GLU A 244 -4.40 22.85 5.37
N TYR A 245 -4.13 22.92 4.06
CA TYR A 245 -2.83 23.34 3.50
C TYR A 245 -2.93 24.55 2.56
N PRO A 246 -3.55 25.68 2.96
CA PRO A 246 -3.80 26.82 2.08
C PRO A 246 -2.51 27.46 1.54
N GLN A 247 -1.39 27.33 2.24
CA GLN A 247 -0.07 27.83 1.82
C GLN A 247 0.46 27.15 0.55
N LEU A 248 0.10 25.88 0.32
CA LEU A 248 0.54 25.10 -0.84
C LEU A 248 -0.36 25.32 -2.06
N LEU A 249 -1.55 25.91 -1.84
CA LEU A 249 -2.49 26.22 -2.91
C LEU A 249 -2.06 27.45 -3.74
N PRO A 250 -2.41 27.46 -5.04
CA PRO A 250 -2.33 28.66 -5.88
C PRO A 250 -3.14 29.82 -5.28
N VAL A 251 -2.78 31.06 -5.64
CA VAL A 251 -3.34 32.28 -5.04
C VAL A 251 -4.88 32.32 -5.07
N SER A 252 -5.50 31.84 -6.14
CA SER A 252 -6.95 31.74 -6.30
C SER A 252 -7.59 30.82 -5.25
N LEU A 253 -7.08 29.58 -5.14
CA LEU A 253 -7.57 28.59 -4.19
C LEU A 253 -7.15 28.86 -2.74
N ARG A 254 -6.03 29.55 -2.50
CA ARG A 254 -5.56 29.92 -1.16
C ARG A 254 -6.50 30.86 -0.42
N LYS A 255 -7.12 31.82 -1.13
CA LYS A 255 -8.11 32.72 -0.52
C LYS A 255 -9.40 31.97 -0.25
N CYS A 256 -9.85 31.19 -1.24
CA CYS A 256 -11.06 30.39 -1.19
C CYS A 256 -11.03 29.33 -0.08
N SER A 257 -9.92 28.61 0.11
CA SER A 257 -9.77 27.59 1.16
C SER A 257 -9.96 28.11 2.58
N LYS A 258 -9.72 29.41 2.83
CA LYS A 258 -9.93 30.05 4.13
C LYS A 258 -11.36 30.58 4.34
N ASP A 259 -12.16 30.63 3.27
CA ASP A 259 -13.53 31.13 3.30
C ASP A 259 -14.50 29.99 2.92
N PRO A 260 -15.18 29.37 3.92
CA PRO A 260 -16.11 28.28 3.67
C PRO A 260 -17.23 28.64 2.69
N LEU A 261 -17.67 29.90 2.63
CA LEU A 261 -18.74 30.33 1.72
C LEU A 261 -18.23 30.35 0.28
N MET A 262 -17.04 30.91 0.04
CA MET A 262 -16.45 30.88 -1.30
C MET A 262 -16.11 29.46 -1.75
N LEU A 263 -15.59 28.62 -0.85
CA LEU A 263 -15.26 27.23 -1.18
C LEU A 263 -16.51 26.40 -1.47
N ASN A 264 -17.55 26.52 -0.64
CA ASN A 264 -18.83 25.86 -0.91
C ASN A 264 -19.49 26.39 -2.18
N GLY A 265 -19.37 27.69 -2.47
CA GLY A 265 -19.81 28.28 -3.74
C GLY A 265 -19.08 27.67 -4.95
N ALA A 266 -17.75 27.51 -4.87
CA ALA A 266 -16.98 26.87 -5.93
C ALA A 266 -17.38 25.40 -6.15
N TYR A 267 -17.60 24.63 -5.08
CA TYR A 267 -18.14 23.27 -5.20
C TYR A 267 -19.56 23.26 -5.76
N ALA A 268 -20.42 24.20 -5.36
CA ALA A 268 -21.77 24.33 -5.90
C ALA A 268 -21.75 24.61 -7.40
N SER A 269 -20.88 25.51 -7.88
CA SER A 269 -20.69 25.77 -9.32
C SER A 269 -20.28 24.52 -10.10
N LEU A 270 -19.44 23.66 -9.53
CA LEU A 270 -19.04 22.39 -10.14
C LEU A 270 -20.16 21.36 -10.13
N PHE A 271 -20.92 21.29 -9.04
CA PHE A 271 -22.07 20.42 -8.89
C PHE A 271 -23.22 20.80 -9.82
N GLU A 272 -23.53 22.09 -9.95
CA GLU A 272 -24.55 22.63 -10.85
C GLU A 272 -24.28 22.27 -12.32
N LEU A 273 -23.00 22.16 -12.70
CA LEU A 273 -22.57 21.74 -14.03
C LEU A 273 -22.43 20.21 -14.17
N SER A 274 -22.80 19.42 -13.16
CA SER A 274 -22.65 17.97 -13.12
C SER A 274 -21.21 17.48 -13.41
N LEU A 275 -20.20 18.29 -13.05
CA LEU A 275 -18.77 17.94 -13.24
C LEU A 275 -18.21 17.11 -12.07
N ILE A 276 -18.84 17.24 -10.90
CA ILE A 276 -18.51 16.49 -9.68
C ILE A 276 -19.78 15.92 -9.07
N ARG A 277 -19.63 14.86 -8.27
CA ARG A 277 -20.66 14.36 -7.36
C ARG A 277 -20.26 14.62 -5.93
N GLN A 278 -21.22 15.02 -5.12
CA GLN A 278 -21.02 15.14 -3.69
C GLN A 278 -21.41 13.81 -3.03
N ASP A 279 -20.44 13.18 -2.39
CA ASP A 279 -20.63 11.90 -1.69
C ASP A 279 -20.95 12.13 -0.21
N THR A 280 -20.17 13.00 0.44
CA THR A 280 -20.46 13.46 1.79
C THR A 280 -20.19 14.97 1.93
N LYS A 281 -20.37 15.53 3.13
CA LYS A 281 -19.89 16.90 3.41
C LYS A 281 -18.36 17.01 3.40
N VAL A 282 -17.65 15.88 3.46
CA VAL A 282 -16.20 15.80 3.73
C VAL A 282 -15.40 15.34 2.49
N SER A 283 -16.02 14.64 1.54
CA SER A 283 -15.41 14.12 0.32
C SER A 283 -16.16 14.51 -0.95
N VAL A 284 -15.46 14.57 -2.07
CA VAL A 284 -16.01 14.91 -3.40
C VAL A 284 -15.47 13.95 -4.46
N HIS A 285 -16.32 13.54 -5.39
CA HIS A 285 -15.93 12.68 -6.51
C HIS A 285 -15.93 13.47 -7.81
N ILE A 286 -14.88 13.31 -8.61
CA ILE A 286 -14.89 13.72 -10.01
C ILE A 286 -15.44 12.55 -10.83
N HIS A 287 -16.30 12.85 -11.81
CA HIS A 287 -16.75 11.80 -12.72
C HIS A 287 -15.56 11.31 -13.58
N GLY A 288 -15.31 10.00 -13.68
CA GLY A 288 -14.13 9.45 -14.38
C GLY A 288 -13.95 9.94 -15.82
N LEU A 289 -15.04 10.07 -16.60
CA LEU A 289 -15.00 10.69 -17.93
C LEU A 289 -14.59 12.18 -17.93
N VAL A 290 -14.97 12.95 -16.90
CA VAL A 290 -14.51 14.34 -16.71
C VAL A 290 -13.00 14.33 -16.46
N GLN A 291 -12.52 13.43 -15.59
CA GLN A 291 -11.09 13.29 -15.28
C GLN A 291 -10.28 12.89 -16.51
N ALA A 292 -10.70 11.85 -17.22
CA ALA A 292 -10.07 11.35 -18.43
C ALA A 292 -10.04 12.42 -19.52
N ALA A 293 -11.14 13.16 -19.72
CA ALA A 293 -11.17 14.26 -20.66
C ALA A 293 -10.17 15.37 -20.27
N LEU A 294 -10.11 15.75 -18.99
CA LEU A 294 -9.13 16.75 -18.53
C LEU A 294 -7.70 16.26 -18.73
N ARG A 295 -7.39 14.99 -18.41
CA ARG A 295 -6.05 14.41 -18.63
C ARG A 295 -5.67 14.30 -20.10
N GLN A 296 -6.60 13.94 -20.98
CA GLN A 296 -6.35 13.97 -22.42
C GLN A 296 -6.02 15.39 -22.92
N VAL A 297 -6.66 16.43 -22.38
CA VAL A 297 -6.30 17.84 -22.71
C VAL A 297 -4.87 18.17 -22.25
N ILE A 298 -4.39 17.55 -21.17
CA ILE A 298 -3.01 17.69 -20.67
C ILE A 298 -2.02 17.04 -21.66
N GLU A 299 -2.32 15.81 -22.09
CA GLU A 299 -1.47 14.99 -22.95
C GLU A 299 -1.34 15.52 -24.39
N ASP A 300 -2.42 16.05 -24.96
CA ASP A 300 -2.47 16.58 -26.34
C ASP A 300 -1.64 17.87 -26.56
N GLY A 301 -1.04 18.41 -25.49
CA GLY A 301 -0.05 19.47 -25.55
C GLY A 301 -0.64 20.88 -25.74
N THR A 302 -0.24 21.76 -24.83
CA THR A 302 -0.49 23.21 -24.77
C THR A 302 -0.21 24.01 -26.05
N ARG A 303 0.36 23.44 -27.12
CA ARG A 303 0.68 24.14 -28.39
C ARG A 303 -0.42 24.11 -29.45
N SER A 304 -1.26 23.07 -29.51
CA SER A 304 -2.35 22.99 -30.50
C SER A 304 -3.60 23.74 -30.01
N TRP A 305 -3.85 23.66 -28.71
CA TRP A 305 -5.02 24.22 -28.04
C TRP A 305 -4.94 25.74 -27.87
N SER A 306 -3.79 26.28 -27.43
CA SER A 306 -3.57 27.73 -27.30
C SER A 306 -3.70 28.48 -28.63
N ARG A 307 -3.20 27.92 -29.74
CA ARG A 307 -3.27 28.53 -31.07
C ARG A 307 -4.69 28.56 -31.66
N ARG A 308 -5.45 27.46 -31.54
CA ARG A 308 -6.87 27.43 -31.98
C ARG A 308 -7.77 28.29 -31.10
N LEU A 309 -7.44 28.42 -29.81
CA LEU A 309 -8.24 29.19 -28.86
C LEU A 309 -7.96 30.69 -28.97
N VAL A 310 -6.71 31.10 -29.21
CA VAL A 310 -6.38 32.50 -29.53
C VAL A 310 -6.95 32.93 -30.89
N SER A 311 -7.03 32.05 -31.90
CA SER A 311 -7.65 32.38 -33.18
C SER A 311 -9.18 32.48 -33.08
N LEU A 312 -9.83 31.64 -32.27
CA LEU A 312 -11.29 31.68 -32.08
C LEU A 312 -11.77 32.82 -31.17
N VAL A 313 -10.93 33.32 -30.26
CA VAL A 313 -11.26 34.43 -29.35
C VAL A 313 -11.00 35.80 -29.98
N LYS A 314 -9.98 35.93 -30.84
CA LYS A 314 -9.68 37.21 -31.52
C LYS A 314 -10.80 37.71 -32.43
N ASP A 315 -11.60 36.81 -33.00
CA ASP A 315 -12.57 37.18 -34.04
C ASP A 315 -13.95 37.57 -33.51
N ARG A 316 -14.25 37.49 -32.20
CA ARG A 316 -15.61 37.81 -31.71
C ARG A 316 -15.76 38.64 -30.44
N PHE A 317 -14.74 38.81 -29.58
CA PHE A 317 -14.90 39.59 -28.35
C PHE A 317 -13.61 40.32 -27.93
N GLN A 318 -13.69 41.66 -27.77
CA GLN A 318 -12.61 42.44 -27.16
C GLN A 318 -12.58 42.21 -25.63
N PRO A 319 -11.40 41.99 -25.01
CA PRO A 319 -11.31 41.78 -23.57
C PRO A 319 -11.43 43.13 -22.85
N LEU A 320 -12.49 43.30 -22.05
CA LEU A 320 -12.57 44.37 -21.05
C LEU A 320 -11.44 44.15 -20.03
N GLY A 321 -10.44 45.02 -20.08
CA GLY A 321 -9.24 44.94 -19.26
C GLY A 321 -9.54 45.25 -17.80
N PHE A 322 -9.57 44.23 -16.95
CA PHE A 322 -9.17 44.39 -15.54
C PHE A 322 -8.77 43.09 -14.81
N TRP A 323 -8.83 41.92 -15.47
CA TRP A 323 -8.34 40.67 -14.89
C TRP A 323 -7.43 39.92 -15.85
N ARG A 324 -6.11 39.92 -15.59
CA ARG A 324 -5.17 38.97 -16.20
C ARG A 324 -5.38 37.59 -15.56
N PHE A 325 -6.46 36.90 -15.90
CA PHE A 325 -6.56 35.47 -15.63
C PHE A 325 -5.80 34.70 -16.72
N GLU A 326 -5.17 33.60 -16.32
CA GLU A 326 -4.66 32.53 -17.19
C GLU A 326 -5.83 31.97 -18.00
N THR A 327 -6.27 32.71 -19.02
CA THR A 327 -7.11 32.17 -20.09
C THR A 327 -6.38 30.97 -20.67
N ALA A 328 -7.12 30.02 -21.23
CA ALA A 328 -6.68 28.76 -21.81
C ALA A 328 -5.33 28.70 -22.59
N ALA A 329 -4.71 29.82 -22.95
CA ALA A 329 -3.30 29.91 -23.34
C ALA A 329 -2.27 29.72 -22.18
N GLY A 330 -2.71 29.68 -20.91
CA GLY A 330 -1.87 29.65 -19.71
C GLY A 330 -2.00 28.42 -18.81
N TRP A 331 -2.80 27.41 -19.19
CA TRP A 331 -2.86 26.17 -18.39
C TRP A 331 -1.51 25.46 -18.45
N ARG A 332 -0.83 25.39 -17.30
CA ARG A 332 0.43 24.67 -17.10
C ARG A 332 0.14 23.45 -16.23
N PRO A 333 -0.13 22.27 -16.82
CA PRO A 333 -0.44 21.05 -16.08
C PRO A 333 0.61 20.75 -14.99
N GLU A 334 1.87 21.07 -15.26
CA GLU A 334 2.99 20.84 -14.35
C GLU A 334 2.85 21.62 -13.04
N ARG A 335 2.19 22.78 -13.05
CA ARG A 335 1.94 23.59 -11.84
C ARG A 335 0.90 22.94 -10.94
N TRP A 336 -0.14 22.37 -11.55
CA TRP A 336 -1.24 21.73 -10.84
C TRP A 336 -0.84 20.35 -10.32
N HIS A 337 -0.11 19.57 -11.12
CA HIS A 337 0.54 18.33 -10.67
C HIS A 337 1.46 18.59 -9.48
N ARG A 338 2.34 19.61 -9.58
CA ARG A 338 3.21 20.00 -8.47
C ARG A 338 2.42 20.33 -7.21
N CYS A 339 1.35 21.10 -7.34
CA CYS A 339 0.49 21.44 -6.20
C CYS A 339 -0.15 20.17 -5.59
N ALA A 340 -0.69 19.27 -6.41
CA ALA A 340 -1.24 17.99 -5.94
C ALA A 340 -0.19 17.15 -5.20
N THR A 341 1.04 17.10 -5.73
CA THR A 341 2.18 16.42 -5.08
C THR A 341 2.50 17.04 -3.73
N GLU A 342 2.59 18.37 -3.64
CA GLU A 342 2.88 19.09 -2.40
C GLU A 342 1.78 18.91 -1.34
N LEU A 343 0.51 18.95 -1.76
CA LEU A 343 -0.62 18.70 -0.87
C LEU A 343 -0.60 17.27 -0.31
N LEU A 344 -0.39 16.27 -1.17
CA LEU A 344 -0.31 14.88 -0.75
C LEU A 344 0.91 14.62 0.13
N ALA A 345 2.07 15.18 -0.20
CA ALA A 345 3.27 15.06 0.64
C ALA A 345 3.04 15.63 2.05
N ALA A 346 2.29 16.73 2.17
CA ALA A 346 1.97 17.35 3.46
C ALA A 346 0.86 16.62 4.23
N ALA A 347 -0.06 15.96 3.52
CA ALA A 347 -1.21 15.27 4.09
C ALA A 347 -0.95 13.80 4.40
N PHE A 348 -0.04 13.14 3.68
CA PHE A 348 0.24 11.71 3.83
C PHE A 348 1.11 11.48 5.08
N PRO A 349 0.58 10.82 6.13
CA PRO A 349 1.33 10.62 7.35
C PRO A 349 2.59 9.78 7.18
N LEU A 350 3.62 10.08 7.97
CA LEU A 350 4.72 9.15 8.20
C LEU A 350 4.23 8.06 9.18
N ALA A 351 4.44 6.79 8.82
CA ALA A 351 3.90 5.62 9.52
C ALA A 351 4.33 5.43 11.00
N ASP A 352 5.13 6.34 11.56
CA ASP A 352 5.70 6.24 12.92
C ASP A 352 4.73 6.58 14.07
N SER A 353 3.42 6.71 13.84
CA SER A 353 2.51 7.30 14.84
C SER A 353 1.10 6.69 14.95
N GLY A 354 0.93 5.46 15.41
CA GLY A 354 -0.39 4.97 15.89
C GLY A 354 -1.46 4.67 14.82
N SER A 355 -2.59 4.09 15.27
CA SER A 355 -3.65 3.51 14.40
C SER A 355 -4.43 4.54 13.57
N ALA A 356 -4.67 5.75 14.08
CA ALA A 356 -5.45 6.79 13.39
C ALA A 356 -4.80 7.29 12.08
N HIS A 357 -3.49 7.09 11.90
CA HIS A 357 -2.80 7.48 10.68
C HIS A 357 -2.94 6.44 9.55
N TRP A 358 -3.28 5.20 9.88
CA TRP A 358 -3.44 4.13 8.90
C TRP A 358 -4.65 4.37 8.00
N ASP A 359 -5.78 4.80 8.58
CA ASP A 359 -6.99 5.17 7.82
C ASP A 359 -6.72 6.35 6.87
N ALA A 360 -5.97 7.35 7.33
CA ALA A 360 -5.59 8.50 6.50
C ALA A 360 -4.65 8.08 5.35
N CYS A 361 -3.67 7.22 5.61
CA CYS A 361 -2.82 6.66 4.56
C CYS A 361 -3.63 5.85 3.55
N ALA A 362 -4.58 5.02 4.01
CA ALA A 362 -5.45 4.23 3.13
C ALA A 362 -6.34 5.11 2.25
N GLU A 363 -6.94 6.16 2.81
CA GLU A 363 -7.74 7.15 2.06
C GLU A 363 -6.92 7.88 0.99
N LEU A 364 -5.67 8.25 1.30
CA LEU A 364 -4.83 9.05 0.40
C LEU A 364 -3.99 8.23 -0.58
N LEU A 365 -3.79 6.93 -0.34
CA LEU A 365 -2.94 6.06 -1.16
C LEU A 365 -3.31 6.08 -2.66
N PRO A 366 -4.60 5.92 -3.07
CA PRO A 366 -4.96 5.95 -4.49
C PRO A 366 -4.54 7.25 -5.16
N HIS A 367 -4.73 8.39 -4.50
CA HIS A 367 -4.36 9.70 -5.02
C HIS A 367 -2.84 9.87 -5.11
N ALA A 368 -2.09 9.41 -4.11
CA ALA A 368 -0.63 9.44 -4.12
C ALA A 368 -0.04 8.63 -5.28
N LEU A 369 -0.55 7.43 -5.54
CA LEU A 369 -0.06 6.57 -6.61
C LEU A 369 -0.26 7.19 -8.00
N VAL A 370 -1.42 7.81 -8.24
CA VAL A 370 -1.70 8.52 -9.50
C VAL A 370 -0.69 9.64 -9.71
N VAL A 371 -0.51 10.50 -8.71
CA VAL A 371 0.42 11.63 -8.81
C VAL A 371 1.87 11.16 -8.98
N LEU A 372 2.26 10.06 -8.33
CA LEU A 372 3.60 9.48 -8.43
C LEU A 372 3.86 8.78 -9.78
N SER A 373 2.83 8.26 -10.43
CA SER A 373 2.94 7.57 -11.73
C SER A 373 3.27 8.50 -12.89
N GLU A 374 2.92 9.79 -12.78
CA GLU A 374 3.19 10.76 -13.84
C GLU A 374 4.68 11.16 -13.88
N PRO A 375 5.33 11.10 -15.06
CA PRO A 375 6.74 11.46 -15.22
C PRO A 375 6.88 12.99 -15.20
N THR A 376 7.02 13.57 -14.02
CA THR A 376 7.23 15.02 -13.91
C THR A 376 8.64 15.44 -14.30
N THR A 377 8.74 16.58 -14.99
CA THR A 377 9.95 17.42 -14.92
C THR A 377 10.23 17.76 -13.46
N ASN A 378 11.47 17.51 -13.02
CA ASN A 378 12.03 17.53 -11.66
C ASN A 378 11.88 18.88 -10.87
N ARG A 379 10.70 19.52 -10.87
CA ARG A 379 10.47 20.92 -10.41
C ARG A 379 10.04 21.05 -8.94
N SER A 380 9.66 19.95 -8.28
CA SER A 380 9.50 19.89 -6.81
C SER A 380 10.06 18.55 -6.30
N PRO A 381 11.41 18.39 -6.33
CA PRO A 381 12.03 17.12 -5.97
C PRO A 381 11.74 16.75 -4.51
N ILE A 382 11.74 17.73 -3.59
CA ILE A 382 11.55 17.51 -2.15
C ILE A 382 10.17 16.90 -1.87
N ALA A 383 9.08 17.53 -2.32
CA ALA A 383 7.73 17.02 -2.03
C ALA A 383 7.49 15.63 -2.65
N ARG A 384 8.04 15.38 -3.85
CA ARG A 384 7.99 14.06 -4.47
C ARG A 384 8.79 13.03 -3.68
N ILE A 385 9.99 13.38 -3.23
CA ILE A 385 10.85 12.56 -2.38
C ILE A 385 10.12 12.18 -1.09
N ASP A 386 9.51 13.16 -0.41
CA ASP A 386 8.81 12.96 0.86
C ASP A 386 7.60 12.05 0.68
N LEU A 387 6.80 12.28 -0.37
CA LEU A 387 5.66 11.44 -0.69
C LEU A 387 6.08 10.01 -1.06
N LEU A 388 7.12 9.84 -1.89
CA LEU A 388 7.65 8.50 -2.23
C LEU A 388 8.15 7.75 -0.99
N PHE A 389 8.82 8.45 -0.08
CA PHE A 389 9.30 7.86 1.16
C PHE A 389 8.14 7.45 2.08
N ALA A 390 7.17 8.33 2.30
CA ALA A 390 6.01 8.05 3.15
C ALA A 390 5.15 6.90 2.59
N VAL A 391 4.84 6.94 1.30
CA VAL A 391 4.08 5.88 0.60
C VAL A 391 4.87 4.57 0.61
N GLY A 392 6.16 4.59 0.29
CA GLY A 392 7.00 3.40 0.27
C GLY A 392 7.08 2.71 1.63
N ARG A 393 7.15 3.49 2.72
CA ARG A 393 7.10 2.95 4.08
C ARG A 393 5.74 2.37 4.45
N TYR A 394 4.66 3.09 4.17
CA TYR A 394 3.30 2.59 4.41
C TYR A 394 3.04 1.27 3.68
N LEU A 395 3.45 1.18 2.41
CA LEU A 395 3.34 -0.04 1.61
C LEU A 395 4.20 -1.19 2.18
N HIS A 396 5.40 -0.89 2.68
CA HIS A 396 6.23 -1.89 3.36
C HIS A 396 5.52 -2.45 4.59
N ASP A 397 4.95 -1.58 5.43
CA ASP A 397 4.28 -1.98 6.67
C ASP A 397 2.99 -2.77 6.42
N ARG A 398 2.35 -2.55 5.26
CA ARG A 398 1.23 -3.38 4.77
C ARG A 398 1.63 -4.72 4.15
N GLY A 399 2.93 -4.97 3.98
CA GLY A 399 3.44 -6.17 3.30
C GLY A 399 3.44 -6.10 1.77
N GLU A 400 3.18 -4.94 1.17
CA GLU A 400 3.23 -4.71 -0.28
C GLU A 400 4.66 -4.40 -0.76
N TYR A 401 5.58 -5.31 -0.47
CA TYR A 401 7.03 -5.07 -0.59
C TYR A 401 7.49 -4.68 -1.99
N GLN A 402 6.90 -5.24 -3.05
CA GLN A 402 7.30 -4.90 -4.43
C GLN A 402 7.02 -3.42 -4.76
N ARG A 403 5.85 -2.91 -4.36
CA ARG A 403 5.47 -1.50 -4.60
C ARG A 403 6.26 -0.56 -3.69
N ALA A 404 6.54 -1.00 -2.45
CA ALA A 404 7.42 -0.31 -1.53
C ALA A 404 8.83 -0.14 -2.11
N VAL A 405 9.43 -1.22 -2.64
CA VAL A 405 10.74 -1.18 -3.32
C VAL A 405 10.72 -0.18 -4.47
N SER A 406 9.73 -0.23 -5.36
CA SER A 406 9.64 0.72 -6.49
C SER A 406 9.58 2.18 -6.03
N CYS A 407 8.82 2.49 -4.97
CA CYS A 407 8.75 3.85 -4.44
C CYS A 407 10.08 4.30 -3.81
N LEU A 408 10.72 3.43 -3.02
CA LEU A 408 11.96 3.74 -2.30
C LEU A 408 13.18 3.80 -3.24
N GLU A 409 13.24 2.97 -4.28
CA GLU A 409 14.26 3.04 -5.35
C GLU A 409 14.17 4.36 -6.12
N GLU A 410 12.95 4.76 -6.50
CA GLU A 410 12.70 6.03 -7.17
C GLU A 410 13.05 7.21 -6.26
N CYS A 411 12.69 7.15 -4.96
CA CYS A 411 13.09 8.13 -3.96
C CYS A 411 14.62 8.26 -3.90
N LEU A 412 15.33 7.12 -3.84
CA LEU A 412 16.78 7.09 -3.72
C LEU A 412 17.43 7.68 -4.98
N ARG A 413 16.94 7.30 -6.15
CA ARG A 413 17.41 7.80 -7.44
C ARG A 413 17.29 9.32 -7.53
N ILE A 414 16.15 9.91 -7.10
CA ILE A 414 15.96 11.36 -7.10
C ILE A 414 16.91 12.02 -6.09
N ARG A 415 16.98 11.53 -4.85
CA ARG A 415 17.86 12.10 -3.80
C ARG A 415 19.33 12.13 -4.22
N LEU A 416 19.81 11.04 -4.83
CA LEU A 416 21.19 10.95 -5.32
C LEU A 416 21.47 11.88 -6.51
N ALA A 417 20.45 12.16 -7.34
CA ALA A 417 20.59 13.07 -8.47
C ALA A 417 20.53 14.56 -8.07
N THR A 418 19.81 14.90 -7.00
CA THR A 418 19.57 16.30 -6.63
C THR A 418 20.54 16.83 -5.58
N HIS A 419 21.24 15.98 -4.84
CA HIS A 419 22.12 16.37 -3.71
C HIS A 419 21.41 17.27 -2.67
N VAL A 420 20.09 17.13 -2.52
CA VAL A 420 19.25 18.06 -1.75
C VAL A 420 19.24 17.75 -0.24
N ASP A 421 19.64 16.55 0.17
CA ASP A 421 19.40 16.08 1.53
C ASP A 421 20.65 15.68 2.31
N SER A 422 20.50 15.65 3.64
CA SER A 422 21.53 15.16 4.56
C SER A 422 21.78 13.66 4.37
N ARG A 423 23.04 13.22 4.57
CA ARG A 423 23.43 11.81 4.43
C ARG A 423 22.61 10.87 5.33
N VAL A 424 22.20 11.36 6.50
CA VAL A 424 21.33 10.65 7.46
C VAL A 424 20.03 10.21 6.79
N GLU A 425 19.44 11.07 5.96
CA GLU A 425 18.20 10.74 5.26
C GLU A 425 18.40 9.72 4.14
N ILE A 426 19.52 9.81 3.41
CA ILE A 426 19.90 8.82 2.39
C ILE A 426 20.10 7.45 3.05
N THR A 427 20.82 7.37 4.16
CA THR A 427 21.04 6.09 4.82
C THR A 427 19.78 5.53 5.48
N ARG A 428 18.91 6.39 6.01
CA ARG A 428 17.58 5.98 6.48
C ARG A 428 16.76 5.39 5.34
N LEU A 429 16.78 6.02 4.17
CA LEU A 429 16.10 5.51 2.98
C LEU A 429 16.68 4.17 2.51
N GLU A 430 18.01 4.05 2.40
CA GLU A 430 18.69 2.80 2.05
C GLU A 430 18.36 1.67 3.03
N THR A 431 18.27 1.98 4.33
CA THR A 431 17.89 1.00 5.36
C THR A 431 16.46 0.50 5.14
N ASN A 432 15.50 1.39 4.86
CA ASN A 432 14.11 1.00 4.58
C ASN A 432 14.01 0.20 3.27
N LEU A 433 14.74 0.59 2.23
CA LEU A 433 14.81 -0.16 0.97
C LEU A 433 15.41 -1.55 1.18
N ALA A 434 16.50 -1.66 1.94
CA ALA A 434 17.10 -2.95 2.30
C ALA A 434 16.15 -3.83 3.15
N MET A 435 15.33 -3.24 4.02
CA MET A 435 14.28 -3.98 4.73
C MET A 435 13.25 -4.56 3.76
N ALA A 436 12.73 -3.75 2.83
CA ALA A 436 11.78 -4.22 1.82
C ALA A 436 12.37 -5.31 0.91
N LEU A 437 13.63 -5.14 0.46
CA LEU A 437 14.32 -6.15 -0.36
C LEU A 437 14.50 -7.47 0.39
N ARG A 438 14.84 -7.42 1.68
CA ARG A 438 14.99 -8.63 2.52
C ARG A 438 13.66 -9.33 2.75
N ALA A 439 12.57 -8.59 2.96
CA ALA A 439 11.24 -9.17 3.09
C ALA A 439 10.80 -9.93 1.82
N MET A 440 11.31 -9.53 0.65
CA MET A 440 11.14 -10.24 -0.63
C MET A 440 12.15 -11.39 -0.86
N GLY A 441 13.04 -11.68 0.08
CA GLY A 441 14.13 -12.65 -0.11
C GLY A 441 15.26 -12.18 -1.04
N ARG A 442 15.25 -10.91 -1.49
CA ARG A 442 16.28 -10.32 -2.38
C ARG A 442 17.49 -9.84 -1.56
N THR A 443 18.07 -10.73 -0.76
CA THR A 443 19.17 -10.38 0.18
C THR A 443 20.44 -9.92 -0.54
N ASP A 444 20.71 -10.43 -1.74
CA ASP A 444 21.89 -10.02 -2.53
C ASP A 444 21.83 -8.54 -2.92
N GLN A 445 20.66 -8.06 -3.33
CA GLN A 445 20.49 -6.65 -3.68
C GLN A 445 20.59 -5.71 -2.47
N ALA A 446 20.19 -6.18 -1.28
CA ALA A 446 20.41 -5.43 -0.04
C ALA A 446 21.92 -5.31 0.30
N VAL A 447 22.70 -6.36 0.03
CA VAL A 447 24.16 -6.33 0.15
C VAL A 447 24.78 -5.37 -0.85
N ASP A 448 24.35 -5.42 -2.12
CA ASP A 448 24.85 -4.52 -3.18
C ASP A 448 24.55 -3.05 -2.87
N LEU A 449 23.34 -2.76 -2.38
CA LEU A 449 22.91 -1.42 -1.98
C LEU A 449 23.81 -0.85 -0.88
N HIS A 450 24.01 -1.58 0.21
CA HIS A 450 24.86 -1.12 1.31
C HIS A 450 26.34 -1.12 0.94
N GLY A 451 26.80 -2.03 0.08
CA GLY A 451 28.14 -2.02 -0.48
C GLY A 451 28.41 -0.76 -1.31
N ALA A 452 27.45 -0.35 -2.13
CA ALA A 452 27.53 0.92 -2.87
C ALA A 452 27.48 2.14 -1.94
N SER A 453 26.70 2.10 -0.85
CA SER A 453 26.67 3.16 0.16
C SER A 453 27.99 3.32 0.88
N LEU A 454 28.60 2.21 1.33
CA LEU A 454 29.90 2.18 1.98
C LEU A 454 31.00 2.74 1.07
N ARG A 455 31.09 2.26 -0.18
CA ARG A 455 32.08 2.75 -1.16
C ARG A 455 31.96 4.25 -1.39
N ARG A 456 30.74 4.77 -1.55
CA ARG A 456 30.52 6.22 -1.72
C ARG A 456 30.96 7.00 -0.48
N SER A 457 30.58 6.54 0.72
CA SER A 457 30.95 7.22 1.97
C SER A 457 32.46 7.27 2.19
N ALA A 458 33.14 6.13 1.95
CA ALA A 458 34.59 6.02 2.09
C ALA A 458 35.34 6.92 1.11
N LEU A 459 34.89 7.02 -0.14
CA LEU A 459 35.47 7.93 -1.14
C LEU A 459 35.29 9.41 -0.77
N GLU A 460 34.16 9.76 -0.16
CA GLU A 460 33.82 11.15 0.17
C GLU A 460 34.48 11.64 1.47
N HIS A 461 34.58 10.78 2.50
CA HIS A 461 34.93 11.21 3.86
C HIS A 461 36.10 10.41 4.49
N GLY A 462 36.55 9.35 3.84
CA GLY A 462 37.52 8.41 4.38
C GLY A 462 36.91 7.34 5.28
N ASP A 463 37.74 6.36 5.64
CA ASP A 463 37.31 5.12 6.30
C ASP A 463 36.87 5.31 7.76
N GLN A 464 37.42 6.32 8.45
CA GLN A 464 37.17 6.57 9.87
C GLN A 464 36.08 7.61 10.11
N ASP A 465 35.40 8.09 9.06
CA ASP A 465 34.26 9.00 9.21
C ASP A 465 33.05 8.28 9.84
N PRO A 466 32.31 8.90 10.78
CA PRO A 466 31.14 8.31 11.42
C PRO A 466 30.10 7.72 10.44
N ASN A 467 29.90 8.33 9.27
CA ASN A 467 28.97 7.83 8.27
C ASN A 467 29.51 6.59 7.54
N THR A 468 30.82 6.54 7.30
CA THR A 468 31.49 5.38 6.70
C THR A 468 31.45 4.18 7.65
N LEU A 469 31.71 4.42 8.94
CA LEU A 469 31.56 3.40 9.99
C LEU A 469 30.10 2.90 10.08
N TYR A 470 29.12 3.81 9.97
CA TYR A 470 27.71 3.42 10.01
C TYR A 470 27.32 2.57 8.79
N ALA A 471 27.74 2.97 7.59
CA ALA A 471 27.53 2.21 6.37
C ALA A 471 28.20 0.83 6.43
N SER A 472 29.37 0.73 7.06
CA SER A 472 30.07 -0.54 7.32
C SER A 472 29.22 -1.48 8.19
N VAL A 473 28.65 -0.96 9.29
CA VAL A 473 27.73 -1.75 10.15
C VAL A 473 26.50 -2.21 9.37
N LYS A 474 25.92 -1.37 8.51
CA LYS A 474 24.75 -1.75 7.68
C LYS A 474 25.08 -2.83 6.66
N LEU A 475 26.22 -2.75 5.97
CA LEU A 475 26.68 -3.81 5.06
C LEU A 475 26.88 -5.13 5.81
N ALA A 476 27.54 -5.09 6.97
CA ALA A 476 27.73 -6.27 7.80
C ALA A 476 26.40 -6.91 8.24
N MET A 477 25.39 -6.10 8.59
CA MET A 477 24.05 -6.61 8.90
C MET A 477 23.38 -7.28 7.69
N ALA A 478 23.56 -6.74 6.48
CA ALA A 478 23.02 -7.33 5.25
C ALA A 478 23.69 -8.66 4.91
N LEU A 479 25.03 -8.73 5.00
CA LEU A 479 25.80 -9.97 4.83
C LEU A 479 25.37 -11.04 5.84
N ARG A 480 25.26 -10.67 7.13
CA ARG A 480 24.74 -11.58 8.16
C ARG A 480 23.34 -12.06 7.84
N THR A 481 22.43 -11.17 7.43
CA THR A 481 21.03 -11.57 7.14
C THR A 481 20.96 -12.53 5.94
N ARG A 482 21.77 -12.30 4.90
CA ARG A 482 21.92 -13.23 3.76
C ARG A 482 22.41 -14.59 4.25
N ALA A 483 23.43 -14.60 5.09
CA ALA A 483 23.97 -15.82 5.66
C ALA A 483 22.94 -16.57 6.54
N GLU A 484 22.22 -15.89 7.42
CA GLU A 484 21.16 -16.47 8.27
C GLU A 484 20.02 -17.07 7.43
N THR A 485 19.65 -16.44 6.32
CA THR A 485 18.61 -16.92 5.40
C THR A 485 19.03 -18.22 4.73
N ARG A 486 20.25 -18.26 4.18
CA ARG A 486 20.84 -19.44 3.54
C ARG A 486 21.11 -20.56 4.55
N LEU A 487 21.57 -20.24 5.75
CA LEU A 487 21.76 -21.19 6.85
C LEU A 487 20.43 -21.83 7.28
N SER A 488 19.35 -21.04 7.32
CA SER A 488 18.00 -21.56 7.62
C SER A 488 17.49 -22.49 6.52
N ALA A 489 17.74 -22.18 5.25
CA ALA A 489 17.40 -23.06 4.13
C ALA A 489 18.22 -24.36 4.17
N MET A 490 19.53 -24.26 4.45
CA MET A 490 20.40 -25.42 4.60
C MET A 490 20.00 -26.30 5.78
N HIS A 491 19.59 -25.71 6.90
CA HIS A 491 19.07 -26.45 8.05
C HIS A 491 17.84 -27.32 7.69
N GLN A 492 16.90 -26.77 6.92
CA GLN A 492 15.75 -27.51 6.41
C GLN A 492 16.16 -28.63 5.44
N HIS A 493 17.19 -28.40 4.64
CA HIS A 493 17.69 -29.38 3.67
C HIS A 493 18.44 -30.53 4.36
N LEU A 494 19.39 -30.23 5.25
CA LEU A 494 20.15 -31.22 6.03
C LEU A 494 19.22 -32.14 6.83
N SER A 495 18.17 -31.59 7.44
CA SER A 495 17.19 -32.39 8.20
C SER A 495 16.44 -33.43 7.34
N ARG A 496 16.38 -33.27 6.01
CA ARG A 496 15.75 -34.24 5.09
C ARG A 496 16.74 -35.25 4.50
N LEU A 497 18.03 -34.90 4.48
CA LEU A 497 19.07 -35.69 3.81
C LEU A 497 19.67 -36.78 4.70
N VAL A 498 19.52 -36.68 6.02
CA VAL A 498 20.12 -37.61 6.98
C VAL A 498 19.48 -39.00 6.85
N PRO A 499 20.22 -40.03 6.40
CA PRO A 499 19.70 -41.38 6.29
C PRO A 499 19.32 -41.96 7.66
N PRO A 500 18.34 -42.87 7.75
CA PRO A 500 17.95 -43.49 9.02
C PRO A 500 19.11 -44.20 9.74
N ALA A 501 20.07 -44.73 8.99
CA ALA A 501 21.26 -45.39 9.52
C ALA A 501 22.28 -44.43 10.19
N GLU A 502 22.15 -43.12 9.95
CA GLU A 502 23.07 -42.09 10.46
C GLU A 502 22.37 -41.10 11.40
N ALA A 503 21.06 -41.29 11.62
CA ALA A 503 20.24 -40.46 12.51
C ALA A 503 20.90 -40.36 13.89
N ASP A 504 21.19 -41.50 14.54
CA ASP A 504 21.76 -41.53 15.89
C ASP A 504 23.10 -40.78 16.04
N LEU A 505 23.93 -40.75 14.98
CA LEU A 505 25.25 -40.10 15.01
C LEU A 505 25.13 -38.59 14.82
N LEU A 506 24.26 -38.15 13.90
CA LEU A 506 24.13 -36.74 13.52
C LEU A 506 23.08 -36.02 14.36
N GLU A 507 22.18 -36.73 15.05
CA GLU A 507 21.09 -36.17 15.83
C GLU A 507 21.56 -35.20 16.93
N PRO A 508 22.64 -35.45 17.69
CA PRO A 508 23.17 -34.45 18.63
C PRO A 508 23.60 -33.15 17.93
N LEU A 509 24.22 -33.25 16.75
CA LEU A 509 24.68 -32.10 15.98
C LEU A 509 23.53 -31.37 15.28
N LEU A 510 22.53 -32.11 14.80
CA LEU A 510 21.31 -31.56 14.22
C LEU A 510 20.48 -30.85 15.30
N ASN A 511 20.40 -31.40 16.51
CA ASN A 511 19.75 -30.76 17.65
C ASN A 511 20.49 -29.50 18.08
N ASP A 512 21.82 -29.54 18.11
CA ASP A 512 22.63 -28.33 18.31
C ASP A 512 22.37 -27.29 17.20
N LEU A 513 22.36 -27.68 15.92
CA LEU A 513 22.05 -26.77 14.82
C LEU A 513 20.61 -26.22 14.90
N ARG A 514 19.62 -27.02 15.32
CA ARG A 514 18.23 -26.59 15.55
C ARG A 514 18.17 -25.52 16.63
N ALA A 515 18.91 -25.72 17.72
CA ALA A 515 18.92 -24.84 18.88
C ALA A 515 19.74 -23.56 18.65
N SER A 516 20.96 -23.69 18.14
CA SER A 516 21.96 -22.62 18.07
C SER A 516 21.92 -21.87 16.73
N ARG A 517 21.53 -22.53 15.65
CA ARG A 517 21.53 -22.02 14.26
C ARG A 517 22.85 -21.35 13.88
N THR A 518 23.98 -22.00 14.19
CA THR A 518 25.31 -21.45 13.94
C THR A 518 25.96 -22.01 12.69
N LEU A 519 26.85 -21.22 12.09
CA LEU A 519 27.73 -21.69 11.02
C LEU A 519 28.65 -22.82 11.52
N ARG A 520 29.22 -22.71 12.73
CA ARG A 520 30.10 -23.73 13.30
C ARG A 520 29.46 -25.11 13.36
N SER A 521 28.21 -25.22 13.84
CA SER A 521 27.48 -26.49 13.92
C SER A 521 27.17 -27.03 12.51
N ALA A 522 26.75 -26.14 11.59
CA ALA A 522 26.49 -26.50 10.20
C ALA A 522 27.74 -27.03 9.48
N ARG A 523 28.87 -26.34 9.59
CA ARG A 523 30.15 -26.77 9.01
C ARG A 523 30.55 -28.14 9.53
N LYS A 524 30.48 -28.36 10.85
CA LYS A 524 30.82 -29.65 11.45
C LYS A 524 29.98 -30.80 10.88
N ILE A 525 28.68 -30.59 10.66
CA ILE A 525 27.81 -31.58 10.01
C ILE A 525 28.27 -31.83 8.57
N VAL A 526 28.49 -30.78 7.78
CA VAL A 526 28.90 -30.89 6.38
C VAL A 526 30.28 -31.55 6.23
N GLU A 527 31.24 -31.25 7.10
CA GLU A 527 32.56 -31.90 7.14
C GLU A 527 32.46 -33.40 7.46
N ILE A 528 31.61 -33.80 8.41
CA ILE A 528 31.39 -35.22 8.73
C ILE A 528 30.76 -35.94 7.54
N LEU A 529 29.79 -35.32 6.88
CA LEU A 529 29.16 -35.86 5.67
C LEU A 529 30.14 -35.94 4.49
N SER A 530 31.10 -35.03 4.40
CA SER A 530 32.06 -34.94 3.28
C SER A 530 33.30 -35.83 3.45
N ASN A 531 33.71 -36.14 4.69
CA ASN A 531 34.93 -36.90 5.00
C ASN A 531 34.72 -38.41 5.17
N ARG A 532 33.48 -38.92 5.06
CA ARG A 532 33.21 -40.37 5.21
C ARG A 532 33.53 -41.14 3.92
N ASP A 533 34.16 -42.30 4.14
CA ASP A 533 34.81 -43.14 3.12
C ASP A 533 33.91 -43.62 1.98
N ARG A 534 34.57 -43.73 0.82
CA ARG A 534 34.14 -44.11 -0.53
C ARG A 534 33.47 -45.49 -0.69
N ASP A 535 33.14 -46.19 0.39
CA ASP A 535 32.77 -47.62 0.39
C ASP A 535 31.28 -47.92 0.63
N ILE A 536 30.44 -46.90 0.77
CA ILE A 536 28.98 -47.06 0.75
C ILE A 536 28.43 -46.35 -0.48
N SER A 537 27.89 -47.14 -1.41
CA SER A 537 27.31 -46.68 -2.67
C SER A 537 26.15 -45.72 -2.43
N THR A 538 26.42 -44.43 -2.33
CA THR A 538 25.42 -43.36 -2.43
C THR A 538 26.01 -42.18 -3.18
N SER A 539 25.97 -42.24 -4.52
CA SER A 539 26.32 -41.16 -5.45
C SER A 539 25.57 -39.84 -5.19
N PHE A 540 24.51 -39.88 -4.36
CA PHE A 540 23.71 -38.72 -3.97
C PHE A 540 24.33 -37.87 -2.85
N LEU A 541 25.07 -38.47 -1.91
CA LEU A 541 25.77 -37.73 -0.85
C LEU A 541 27.07 -37.10 -1.37
N GLU A 542 27.76 -37.77 -2.31
CA GLU A 542 28.96 -37.22 -2.96
C GLU A 542 28.65 -35.99 -3.84
N ALA A 543 27.54 -36.03 -4.60
CA ALA A 543 27.10 -34.90 -5.42
C ALA A 543 26.69 -33.68 -4.57
N ASN A 544 26.02 -33.92 -3.44
CA ASN A 544 25.54 -32.84 -2.57
C ASN A 544 26.60 -32.34 -1.57
N GLY A 545 27.59 -33.15 -1.18
CA GLY A 545 28.60 -32.79 -0.18
C GLY A 545 29.51 -31.65 -0.62
N ALA A 546 30.01 -31.70 -1.87
CA ALA A 546 30.82 -30.62 -2.44
C ALA A 546 30.03 -29.31 -2.60
N GLU A 547 28.75 -29.39 -2.99
CA GLU A 547 27.86 -28.23 -3.09
C GLU A 547 27.55 -27.64 -1.70
N LEU A 548 27.29 -28.47 -0.69
CA LEU A 548 27.07 -28.03 0.69
C LEU A 548 28.32 -27.38 1.28
N LEU A 549 29.51 -27.90 0.99
CA LEU A 549 30.77 -27.30 1.42
C LEU A 549 30.99 -25.93 0.78
N GLN A 550 30.73 -25.78 -0.52
CA GLN A 550 30.77 -24.48 -1.20
C GLN A 550 29.79 -23.47 -0.58
N VAL A 551 28.57 -23.91 -0.22
CA VAL A 551 27.61 -23.05 0.48
C VAL A 551 28.15 -22.64 1.84
N VAL A 552 28.68 -23.57 2.65
CA VAL A 552 29.27 -23.28 3.95
C VAL A 552 30.45 -22.31 3.84
N ASP A 553 31.33 -22.48 2.86
CA ASP A 553 32.48 -21.61 2.64
C ASP A 553 32.05 -20.19 2.20
N SER A 554 31.00 -20.09 1.38
CA SER A 554 30.37 -18.81 1.03
C SER A 554 29.75 -18.14 2.26
N LEU A 555 29.07 -18.89 3.13
CA LEU A 555 28.52 -18.37 4.38
C LEU A 555 29.61 -17.87 5.33
N GLU A 556 30.70 -18.63 5.45
CA GLU A 556 31.85 -18.26 6.25
C GLU A 556 32.47 -16.95 5.74
N THR A 557 32.67 -16.83 4.42
CA THR A 557 33.19 -15.62 3.80
C THR A 557 32.33 -14.39 4.14
N ASP A 558 31.00 -14.52 4.03
CA ASP A 558 30.06 -13.45 4.36
C ASP A 558 30.13 -13.03 5.83
N LEU A 559 30.13 -14.02 6.73
CA LEU A 559 30.11 -13.77 8.18
C LEU A 559 31.45 -13.24 8.70
N LEU A 560 32.58 -13.71 8.18
CA LEU A 560 33.90 -13.19 8.52
C LEU A 560 34.08 -11.76 7.99
N THR A 561 33.59 -11.47 6.78
CA THR A 561 33.56 -10.10 6.25
C THR A 561 32.69 -9.19 7.11
N ALA A 562 31.49 -9.64 7.48
CA ALA A 562 30.59 -8.90 8.36
C ALA A 562 31.22 -8.61 9.73
N ARG A 563 31.89 -9.61 10.33
CA ARG A 563 32.62 -9.46 11.59
C ARG A 563 33.72 -8.41 11.46
N SER A 564 34.59 -8.51 10.45
CA SER A 564 35.70 -7.57 10.26
C SER A 564 35.20 -6.12 10.08
N LEU A 565 34.15 -5.92 9.29
CA LEU A 565 33.52 -4.61 9.10
C LEU A 565 33.01 -4.03 10.43
N GLN A 566 32.40 -4.86 11.28
CA GLN A 566 31.86 -4.45 12.58
C GLN A 566 32.95 -4.23 13.65
N GLU A 567 34.01 -5.02 13.65
CA GLU A 567 35.17 -4.83 14.53
C GLU A 567 35.87 -3.51 14.20
N ASN A 568 36.11 -3.22 12.92
CA ASN A 568 36.67 -1.95 12.47
C ASN A 568 35.76 -0.77 12.83
N ALA A 569 34.45 -0.91 12.62
CA ALA A 569 33.47 0.12 12.99
C ALA A 569 33.45 0.38 14.51
N LEU A 570 33.51 -0.68 15.31
CA LEU A 570 33.55 -0.60 16.77
C LEU A 570 34.81 0.11 17.27
N VAL A 571 35.98 -0.22 16.70
CA VAL A 571 37.25 0.47 17.02
C VAL A 571 37.16 1.95 16.66
N GLY A 572 36.64 2.28 15.47
CA GLY A 572 36.45 3.66 15.03
C GLY A 572 35.53 4.45 15.96
N TYR A 573 34.35 3.91 16.30
CA TYR A 573 33.41 4.57 17.20
C TYR A 573 33.94 4.73 18.63
N ARG A 574 34.68 3.74 19.15
CA ARG A 574 35.38 3.87 20.43
C ARG A 574 36.39 5.02 20.42
N GLY A 575 37.15 5.15 19.33
CA GLY A 575 38.12 6.24 19.18
C GLY A 575 37.46 7.62 19.07
N LEU A 576 36.31 7.72 18.40
CA LEU A 576 35.61 8.98 18.16
C LEU A 576 34.77 9.46 19.35
N TYR A 577 34.05 8.53 19.98
CA TYR A 577 32.97 8.86 20.93
C TYR A 577 33.11 8.17 22.29
N GLY A 578 34.04 7.23 22.44
CA GLY A 578 34.17 6.41 23.62
C GLY A 578 33.16 5.25 23.69
N ASP A 579 33.30 4.42 24.73
CA ASP A 579 32.54 3.18 24.85
C ASP A 579 31.03 3.35 25.16
N ASP A 580 30.66 4.46 25.82
CA ASP A 580 29.29 4.70 26.29
C ASP A 580 28.40 5.42 25.27
N HIS A 581 28.96 5.77 24.10
CA HIS A 581 28.19 6.43 23.05
C HIS A 581 27.21 5.47 22.36
N ALA A 582 26.03 5.99 21.98
CA ALA A 582 24.95 5.19 21.40
C ALA A 582 25.38 4.40 20.16
N GLU A 583 26.16 5.01 19.26
CA GLU A 583 26.67 4.34 18.06
C GLU A 583 27.69 3.24 18.37
N THR A 584 28.53 3.43 19.40
CA THR A 584 29.49 2.42 19.86
C THR A 584 28.76 1.20 20.40
N LEU A 585 27.75 1.42 21.24
CA LEU A 585 26.91 0.35 21.79
C LEU A 585 26.08 -0.35 20.70
N TYR A 586 25.57 0.40 19.72
CA TYR A 586 24.85 -0.15 18.58
C TYR A 586 25.75 -1.05 17.71
N ALA A 587 26.98 -0.62 17.42
CA ALA A 587 27.96 -1.41 16.68
C ALA A 587 28.35 -2.68 17.45
N ALA A 588 28.63 -2.57 18.75
CA ALA A 588 28.96 -3.70 19.62
C ALA A 588 27.82 -4.72 19.73
N ASN A 589 26.57 -4.26 19.88
CA ASN A 589 25.41 -5.15 19.90
C ASN A 589 25.28 -5.92 18.58
N ASN A 590 25.47 -5.25 17.44
CA ASN A 590 25.43 -5.91 16.13
C ASN A 590 26.56 -6.92 15.93
N LEU A 591 27.78 -6.61 16.40
CA LEU A 591 28.93 -7.51 16.39
C LEU A 591 28.65 -8.79 17.18
N SER A 592 28.10 -8.67 18.40
CA SER A 592 27.75 -9.84 19.22
C SER A 592 26.73 -10.76 18.52
N THR A 593 25.79 -10.19 17.76
CA THR A 593 24.82 -10.98 16.97
C THR A 593 25.52 -11.74 15.83
N THR A 594 26.50 -11.12 15.18
CA THR A 594 27.30 -11.76 14.13
C THR A 594 28.17 -12.88 14.73
N MET A 595 28.83 -12.65 15.87
CA MET A 595 29.60 -13.65 16.60
C MET A 595 28.73 -14.86 16.99
N ARG A 596 27.51 -14.65 17.47
CA ARG A 596 26.53 -15.72 17.72
C ARG A 596 26.27 -16.54 16.46
N THR A 597 26.07 -15.88 15.32
CA THR A 597 25.76 -16.56 14.04
C THR A 597 26.95 -17.39 13.54
N ILE A 598 28.18 -16.90 13.74
CA ILE A 598 29.41 -17.65 13.45
C ILE A 598 29.51 -18.88 14.37
N GLY A 599 29.16 -18.73 15.64
CA GLY A 599 29.27 -19.77 16.68
C GLY A 599 30.30 -19.45 17.77
N ASP A 600 30.82 -18.22 17.81
CA ASP A 600 31.74 -17.73 18.85
C ASP A 600 30.95 -17.26 20.07
N MET A 601 30.29 -18.21 20.73
CA MET A 601 29.31 -17.95 21.78
C MET A 601 29.87 -17.23 23.00
N ASP A 602 31.07 -17.60 23.46
CA ASP A 602 31.67 -17.00 24.66
C ASP A 602 31.92 -15.50 24.49
N ASP A 603 32.48 -15.10 23.35
CA ASP A 603 32.76 -13.69 23.05
C ASP A 603 31.47 -12.92 22.75
N ALA A 604 30.52 -13.56 22.05
CA ALA A 604 29.19 -12.99 21.84
C ALA A 604 28.49 -12.69 23.18
N HIS A 605 28.52 -13.65 24.11
CA HIS A 605 27.88 -13.53 25.41
C HIS A 605 28.53 -12.44 26.27
N LYS A 606 29.87 -12.41 26.34
CA LYS A 606 30.61 -11.36 27.06
C LYS A 606 30.25 -9.97 26.54
N LEU A 607 30.33 -9.77 25.22
CA LEU A 607 30.07 -8.48 24.59
C LEU A 607 28.61 -8.05 24.75
N ALA A 608 27.65 -8.96 24.53
CA ALA A 608 26.23 -8.65 24.69
C ALA A 608 25.85 -8.34 26.14
N THR A 609 26.47 -9.02 27.12
CA THR A 609 26.29 -8.75 28.55
C THR A 609 26.77 -7.35 28.90
N GLU A 610 27.99 -7.00 28.46
CA GLU A 610 28.56 -5.67 28.69
C GLU A 610 27.66 -4.56 28.09
N VAL A 611 27.27 -4.71 26.82
CA VAL A 611 26.43 -3.74 26.11
C VAL A 611 25.07 -3.58 26.78
N MET A 612 24.43 -4.68 27.17
CA MET A 612 23.15 -4.65 27.86
C MET A 612 23.24 -3.92 29.21
N GLN A 613 24.28 -4.20 30.01
CA GLN A 613 24.51 -3.52 31.29
C GLN A 613 24.77 -2.01 31.11
N ARG A 614 25.52 -1.62 30.07
CA ARG A 614 25.74 -0.21 29.72
C ARG A 614 24.43 0.47 29.30
N TYR A 615 23.63 -0.15 28.44
CA TYR A 615 22.32 0.39 28.05
C TYR A 615 21.38 0.59 29.24
N VAL A 616 21.30 -0.39 30.16
CA VAL A 616 20.52 -0.23 31.40
C VAL A 616 21.02 0.95 32.23
N ARG A 617 22.34 1.10 32.42
CA ARG A 617 22.90 2.22 33.19
C ARG A 617 22.62 3.57 32.55
N LEU A 618 22.72 3.69 31.24
CA LEU A 618 22.68 4.96 30.52
C LEU A 618 21.26 5.40 30.16
N MET A 619 20.41 4.45 29.74
CA MET A 619 19.09 4.73 29.17
C MET A 619 17.93 4.17 30.01
N GLY A 620 18.22 3.35 31.02
CA GLY A 620 17.21 2.69 31.84
C GLY A 620 16.67 1.38 31.25
N GLN A 621 15.92 0.65 32.06
CA GLN A 621 15.45 -0.73 31.77
C GLN A 621 14.45 -0.82 30.61
N ASP A 622 13.65 0.24 30.43
CA ASP A 622 12.50 0.31 29.53
C ASP A 622 12.81 1.01 28.19
N HIS A 623 14.05 1.52 28.00
CA HIS A 623 14.42 2.17 26.75
C HIS A 623 14.41 1.17 25.57
N PRO A 624 13.94 1.55 24.36
CA PRO A 624 13.86 0.66 23.21
C PRO A 624 15.18 -0.06 22.87
N ASP A 625 16.31 0.63 22.97
CA ASP A 625 17.62 0.01 22.69
C ASP A 625 18.08 -0.94 23.80
N THR A 626 17.74 -0.65 25.07
CA THR A 626 17.91 -1.61 26.17
C THR A 626 17.10 -2.89 25.91
N LEU A 627 15.85 -2.73 25.46
CA LEU A 627 14.98 -3.86 25.13
C LEU A 627 15.52 -4.67 23.94
N LYS A 628 16.15 -4.02 22.93
CA LYS A 628 16.81 -4.73 21.82
C LYS A 628 18.04 -5.49 22.30
N ALA A 629 18.90 -4.87 23.11
CA ALA A 629 20.11 -5.50 23.64
C ALA A 629 19.77 -6.69 24.56
N ARG A 630 18.77 -6.56 25.44
CA ARG A 630 18.29 -7.66 26.28
C ARG A 630 17.79 -8.85 25.47
N ASN A 631 17.03 -8.59 24.40
CA ASN A 631 16.54 -9.65 23.52
C ASN A 631 17.72 -10.37 22.84
N ASN A 632 18.72 -9.63 22.36
CA ASN A 632 19.91 -10.22 21.75
C ASN A 632 20.69 -11.10 22.75
N LEU A 633 20.94 -10.60 23.97
CA LEU A 633 21.58 -11.38 25.03
C LEU A 633 20.80 -12.67 25.32
N ALA A 634 19.48 -12.59 25.45
CA ALA A 634 18.65 -13.77 25.72
C ALA A 634 18.72 -14.81 24.59
N LEU A 635 18.79 -14.38 23.33
CA LEU A 635 18.98 -15.29 22.19
C LEU A 635 20.36 -15.95 22.19
N ILE A 636 21.41 -15.25 22.65
CA ILE A 636 22.76 -15.82 22.83
C ILE A 636 22.74 -16.86 23.94
N VAL A 637 22.17 -16.53 25.11
CA VAL A 637 22.02 -17.44 26.25
C VAL A 637 21.23 -18.70 25.86
N ARG A 638 20.17 -18.54 25.06
CA ARG A 638 19.42 -19.67 24.51
C ARG A 638 20.27 -20.55 23.60
N ALA A 639 21.06 -19.94 22.71
CA ALA A 639 21.94 -20.66 21.79
C ALA A 639 23.11 -21.38 22.51
N MET A 640 23.47 -20.94 23.72
CA MET A 640 24.40 -21.64 24.61
C MET A 640 23.77 -22.82 25.38
N GLY A 641 22.44 -22.98 25.30
CA GLY A 641 21.71 -24.07 25.94
C GLY A 641 21.14 -23.76 27.33
N ASP A 642 21.37 -22.56 27.90
CA ASP A 642 20.73 -22.16 29.16
C ASP A 642 19.31 -21.63 28.89
N LEU A 643 18.41 -22.58 28.64
CA LEU A 643 17.02 -22.28 28.25
C LEU A 643 16.21 -21.60 29.35
N ASN A 644 16.52 -21.85 30.63
CA ASN A 644 15.82 -21.23 31.74
C ASN A 644 16.20 -19.75 31.87
N ALA A 645 17.51 -19.42 31.87
CA ALA A 645 17.94 -18.03 31.90
C ALA A 645 17.46 -17.25 30.67
N ALA A 646 17.43 -17.89 29.49
CA ALA A 646 16.86 -17.30 28.29
C ALA A 646 15.35 -17.02 28.43
N LYS A 647 14.58 -17.97 28.98
CA LYS A 647 13.14 -17.80 29.23
C LYS A 647 12.89 -16.61 30.15
N ASP A 648 13.62 -16.49 31.25
CA ASP A 648 13.45 -15.39 32.21
C ASP A 648 13.74 -14.04 31.56
N LEU A 649 14.85 -13.92 30.82
CA LEU A 649 15.21 -12.69 30.11
C LEU A 649 14.19 -12.32 29.02
N LEU A 650 13.70 -13.29 28.25
CA LEU A 650 12.72 -13.05 27.19
C LEU A 650 11.34 -12.68 27.75
N THR A 651 10.90 -13.34 28.82
CA THR A 651 9.61 -13.08 29.48
C THR A 651 9.61 -11.67 30.08
N TYR A 652 10.66 -11.30 30.82
CA TYR A 652 10.81 -9.96 31.35
C TYR A 652 10.84 -8.88 30.23
N ASN A 653 11.53 -9.16 29.12
CA ASN A 653 11.56 -8.24 27.98
C ASN A 653 10.19 -8.09 27.31
N TYR A 654 9.45 -9.20 27.16
CA TYR A 654 8.08 -9.20 26.65
C TYR A 654 7.17 -8.32 27.51
N GLU A 655 7.19 -8.49 28.83
CA GLU A 655 6.40 -7.67 29.77
C GLU A 655 6.78 -6.17 29.71
N CYS A 656 8.06 -5.85 29.62
CA CYS A 656 8.51 -4.46 29.42
C CYS A 656 7.98 -3.88 28.09
N ARG A 657 8.03 -4.65 26.98
CA ARG A 657 7.51 -4.20 25.69
C ARG A 657 5.99 -4.03 25.69
N GLN A 658 5.26 -4.90 26.38
CA GLN A 658 3.81 -4.71 26.58
C GLN A 658 3.52 -3.37 27.28
N ARG A 659 4.27 -3.06 28.35
CA ARG A 659 4.10 -1.81 29.11
C ARG A 659 4.44 -0.56 28.29
N VAL A 660 5.51 -0.61 27.50
CA VAL A 660 6.07 0.56 26.78
C VAL A 660 5.42 0.78 25.42
N LEU A 661 5.20 -0.29 24.66
CA LEU A 661 4.76 -0.24 23.27
C LEU A 661 3.30 -0.69 23.07
N GLY A 662 2.73 -1.37 24.07
CA GLY A 662 1.42 -2.01 23.98
C GLY A 662 1.47 -3.45 23.44
N ASP A 663 0.39 -4.18 23.66
CA ASP A 663 0.30 -5.63 23.35
C ASP A 663 0.34 -5.93 21.85
N LEU A 664 -0.22 -5.05 21.03
CA LEU A 664 -0.33 -5.23 19.58
C LEU A 664 0.87 -4.69 18.80
N HIS A 665 1.87 -4.10 19.47
CA HIS A 665 3.03 -3.58 18.76
C HIS A 665 3.86 -4.73 18.16
N PRO A 666 4.35 -4.63 16.91
CA PRO A 666 5.10 -5.70 16.25
C PRO A 666 6.30 -6.23 17.06
N ASP A 667 7.04 -5.33 17.71
CA ASP A 667 8.15 -5.73 18.59
C ASP A 667 7.72 -6.50 19.85
N THR A 668 6.52 -6.22 20.38
CA THR A 668 5.94 -6.96 21.51
C THR A 668 5.56 -8.36 21.06
N LEU A 669 4.90 -8.49 19.91
CA LEU A 669 4.52 -9.78 19.32
C LEU A 669 5.74 -10.64 18.94
N ARG A 670 6.80 -10.01 18.45
CA ARG A 670 8.07 -10.69 18.17
C ARG A 670 8.74 -11.21 19.44
N SER A 671 8.65 -10.49 20.56
CA SER A 671 9.10 -11.00 21.86
C SER A 671 8.27 -12.20 22.33
N ALA A 672 6.94 -12.16 22.15
CA ALA A 672 6.07 -13.30 22.48
C ALA A 672 6.46 -14.56 21.69
N ASN A 673 6.72 -14.43 20.38
CA ASN A 673 7.24 -15.53 19.57
C ASN A 673 8.59 -16.07 20.07
N ASN A 674 9.50 -15.21 20.55
CA ASN A 674 10.77 -15.66 21.13
C ASN A 674 10.58 -16.42 22.44
N VAL A 675 9.68 -15.96 23.32
CA VAL A 675 9.30 -16.67 24.56
C VAL A 675 8.73 -18.04 24.20
N ALA A 676 7.75 -18.09 23.30
CA ALA A 676 7.11 -19.32 22.88
C ALA A 676 8.11 -20.31 22.26
N ALA A 677 9.01 -19.86 21.38
CA ALA A 677 10.07 -20.70 20.83
C ALA A 677 11.01 -21.27 21.92
N THR A 678 11.23 -20.54 23.02
CA THR A 678 12.04 -21.00 24.16
C THR A 678 11.27 -22.00 25.01
N LEU A 679 9.95 -21.83 25.16
CA LEU A 679 9.08 -22.82 25.80
C LEU A 679 9.06 -24.14 25.01
N VAL A 680 9.05 -24.08 23.68
CA VAL A 680 9.21 -25.29 22.83
C VAL A 680 10.53 -25.99 23.12
N ALA A 681 11.64 -25.25 23.19
CA ALA A 681 12.95 -25.82 23.48
C ALA A 681 13.03 -26.44 24.90
N LEU A 682 12.24 -25.95 25.85
CA LEU A 682 12.09 -26.51 27.20
C LEU A 682 11.14 -27.72 27.27
N GLY A 683 10.48 -28.08 26.15
CA GLY A 683 9.48 -29.14 26.10
C GLY A 683 8.08 -28.74 26.59
N ASP A 684 7.85 -27.47 26.94
CA ASP A 684 6.53 -26.97 27.32
C ASP A 684 5.71 -26.58 26.08
N HIS A 685 5.35 -27.59 25.30
CA HIS A 685 4.59 -27.43 24.05
C HIS A 685 3.20 -26.82 24.28
N SER A 686 2.60 -27.05 25.46
CA SER A 686 1.25 -26.56 25.78
C SER A 686 1.20 -25.04 25.94
N SER A 687 2.08 -24.48 26.79
CA SER A 687 2.19 -23.04 26.97
C SER A 687 2.71 -22.36 25.69
N ALA A 688 3.65 -23.00 24.99
CA ALA A 688 4.16 -22.49 23.72
C ALA A 688 3.06 -22.38 22.66
N LEU A 689 2.21 -23.40 22.51
CA LEU A 689 1.10 -23.40 21.56
C LEU A 689 0.10 -22.29 21.88
N SER A 690 -0.29 -22.15 23.16
CA SER A 690 -1.22 -21.09 23.58
C SER A 690 -0.68 -19.69 23.25
N LEU A 691 0.60 -19.43 23.54
CA LEU A 691 1.22 -18.14 23.28
C LEU A 691 1.41 -17.88 21.77
N HIS A 692 1.82 -18.89 21.00
CA HIS A 692 1.94 -18.74 19.54
C HIS A 692 0.58 -18.53 18.87
N GLN A 693 -0.50 -19.16 19.34
CA GLN A 693 -1.84 -18.95 18.79
C GLN A 693 -2.34 -17.53 19.02
N SER A 694 -2.22 -17.00 20.24
CA SER A 694 -2.61 -15.62 20.53
C SER A 694 -1.76 -14.63 19.74
N THR A 695 -0.45 -14.88 19.65
CA THR A 695 0.49 -14.06 18.88
C THR A 695 0.18 -14.12 17.38
N LEU A 696 -0.17 -15.28 16.82
CA LEU A 696 -0.56 -15.43 15.42
C LEU A 696 -1.83 -14.66 15.10
N GLN A 697 -2.84 -14.68 15.97
CA GLN A 697 -4.06 -13.88 15.80
C GLN A 697 -3.74 -12.39 15.78
N ALA A 698 -2.92 -11.92 16.73
CA ALA A 698 -2.50 -10.52 16.80
C ALA A 698 -1.63 -10.11 15.59
N LEU A 699 -0.68 -10.94 15.16
CA LEU A 699 0.14 -10.68 13.97
C LEU A 699 -0.69 -10.66 12.69
N THR A 700 -1.67 -11.56 12.57
CA THR A 700 -2.60 -11.56 11.43
C THR A 700 -3.44 -10.28 11.43
N ARG A 701 -3.90 -9.82 12.60
CA ARG A 701 -4.64 -8.58 12.78
C ARG A 701 -3.83 -7.33 12.43
N VAL A 702 -2.56 -7.26 12.84
CA VAL A 702 -1.74 -6.04 12.76
C VAL A 702 -0.93 -5.96 11.47
N LEU A 703 -0.34 -7.08 11.03
CA LEU A 703 0.57 -7.12 9.88
C LEU A 703 -0.03 -7.85 8.67
N GLY A 704 -1.18 -8.48 8.83
CA GLY A 704 -1.85 -9.27 7.80
C GLY A 704 -1.33 -10.71 7.71
N PRO A 705 -2.07 -11.58 6.98
CA PRO A 705 -1.79 -13.02 6.90
C PRO A 705 -0.51 -13.37 6.13
N ASN A 706 -0.04 -12.47 5.26
CA ASN A 706 1.09 -12.69 4.35
C ASN A 706 2.41 -12.10 4.88
N HIS A 707 2.39 -11.40 6.00
CA HIS A 707 3.61 -10.86 6.59
C HIS A 707 4.55 -12.01 7.03
N PRO A 708 5.88 -11.90 6.82
CA PRO A 708 6.84 -12.95 7.18
C PRO A 708 6.71 -13.44 8.61
N ASP A 709 6.56 -12.53 9.59
CA ASP A 709 6.40 -12.90 11.00
C ASP A 709 5.09 -13.69 11.25
N THR A 710 4.01 -13.34 10.56
CA THR A 710 2.74 -14.07 10.62
C THR A 710 2.88 -15.46 10.02
N MET A 711 3.56 -15.58 8.88
CA MET A 711 3.81 -16.88 8.24
C MET A 711 4.69 -17.79 9.09
N ILE A 712 5.76 -17.26 9.70
CA ILE A 712 6.62 -18.01 10.62
C ILE A 712 5.79 -18.51 11.79
N SER A 713 5.05 -17.62 12.48
CA SER A 713 4.21 -17.98 13.62
C SER A 713 3.18 -19.05 13.26
N ARG A 714 2.52 -18.94 12.09
CA ARG A 714 1.58 -19.95 11.58
C ARG A 714 2.24 -21.30 11.37
N SER A 715 3.41 -21.33 10.74
CA SER A 715 4.15 -22.57 10.50
C SER A 715 4.52 -23.27 11.80
N THR A 716 4.87 -22.51 12.84
CA THR A 716 5.22 -23.03 14.16
C THR A 716 4.00 -23.56 14.91
N VAL A 717 2.88 -22.83 14.92
CA VAL A 717 1.61 -23.31 15.51
C VAL A 717 1.19 -24.64 14.90
N GLU A 718 1.23 -24.73 13.56
CA GLU A 718 0.85 -25.92 12.82
C GLU A 718 1.79 -27.11 13.13
N SER A 719 3.11 -26.85 13.22
CA SER A 719 4.08 -27.88 13.61
C SER A 719 3.85 -28.39 15.03
N LEU A 720 3.58 -27.51 15.98
CA LEU A 720 3.33 -27.88 17.38
C LEU A 720 2.03 -28.66 17.55
N ARG A 721 0.97 -28.25 16.84
CA ARG A 721 -0.30 -28.97 16.84
C ARG A 721 -0.12 -30.41 16.37
N ARG A 722 0.61 -30.62 15.27
CA ARG A 722 0.90 -31.97 14.75
C ARG A 722 1.71 -32.81 15.73
N SER A 723 2.70 -32.23 16.42
CA SER A 723 3.49 -32.96 17.44
C SER A 723 2.64 -33.37 18.65
N LEU A 724 1.73 -32.51 19.09
CA LEU A 724 0.80 -32.83 20.19
C LEU A 724 -0.25 -33.88 19.79
N GLU A 725 -0.71 -33.87 18.53
CA GLU A 725 -1.64 -34.86 17.98
C GLU A 725 -0.98 -36.23 17.74
N SER A 726 0.31 -36.27 17.39
CA SER A 726 1.02 -37.51 17.07
C SER A 726 1.62 -38.23 18.29
N GLY A 727 1.65 -37.58 19.46
CA GLY A 727 2.24 -38.14 20.69
C GLY A 727 3.75 -38.40 20.60
N ALA A 728 4.43 -37.89 19.57
CA ALA A 728 5.88 -38.05 19.39
C ALA A 728 6.64 -36.95 20.15
N PRO A 729 7.70 -37.29 20.91
CA PRO A 729 8.66 -36.29 21.35
C PRO A 729 9.39 -35.74 20.11
N GLY A 730 9.45 -34.41 20.02
CA GLY A 730 9.84 -33.66 18.81
C GLY A 730 11.32 -33.67 18.46
#